data_AF-A0A8I5N267-F1
#
_entry.id   AF-A0A8I5N267-F1
#
_cell.length_a   1.000
_cell.length_b   1.000
_cell.length_c   1.000
_cell.angle_alpha   90.00
_cell.angle_beta   90.00
_cell.angle_gamma   90.00
#
_symmetry.space_group_name_H-M   'P 1'
#
loop_
_entity.id
_entity.type
_entity.pdbx_description
1 polymer ?
#
loop_
_entity_poly.entity_id
_entity_poly.type
_entity_poly.pdbx_seq_one_letter_code
_entity_poly.pdbx_strand_id
1 'polypeptide(L)'
;MASFSSEDQAVLQAMLRQLFQSVKEKITGAPSLECAEEILLHLEETDENFHNYEFVKYLRQHIGNTLGSMIEEEMEKCTSDQNQGEECGYDTVVQQVTKRTQESKEYKEMMHYLKNIMIAVVESMINKFEEDETRNQERQKKIQKEKSRSYRTDNCSDSDSSFNQSYKFCQGKLQLILDQLDPGQPKEVRYEALQTLCSAPPSDVLNCENWTTLCEKLTVSLSDPDPVFSDRILKFCAQTFSLSPLHMTKEVYTSLAKYLESYFLSRENHIPTLSAGVDITNPNMTRLLKKVRLLNEYQKEAPSFWIRHPEKYMEEIVESTLSLLTVKHDQSHVVSQKILDPIYFFALVDTKAVWFKKWMHAHYSRTTVLRLLEKKYKSLITTAIQQCVQYFELCKTRKAEETLGHSKHCRRLLIYKQGRKLFPIKLKNKKGLVSLVDLIVLFIQLIYYSPSCPKMTSATHAENYSPASMVTEVLWILCDQKECAVECLYNNIVIETLLQPIHNLMKGTEASPNCSETALIHIAGILARIASVEEGLILLLYGANMNSSQESSTGAHIIAQFSKKLLDEDISIFSGSQMLPVVKGAFISVCRQIYSTCEGLQVLITYNLHESIAKAWKKTSLLSERIPTPVEGSDSVSSVSQESQNIMAWGDNLLDDLLHFAATPKGLLLLQRTGAINECMTFMFNRYAKKLQVNRHKKFGYGVLVTQVASTAAGGVALKKSGFINELITELWSNLEYGRDDVRVTHPRTTPVDPIDRSCQKSFLALVNLLSYPAIYELIRNQDLPNKTEYSLREVPTCVIDIIDRLIILNSEAKIRSLFNYEQSHIFGLRLLSVICCDLDTLLLLEAQYQVSEMLLNAQEENILETSESNRDFIIDGLSVERNHVLVRINLVGGPLERILPPRILEKSDNPYPWPMFSSYPLPNCYLSDITRNAGIKQEMGPKNKNTIFCVSGAMQRSVNNDLGKLLLCLKISDKQTEWIVNCRRQFCKMMKAKPDIISGEALVELLEKFVLHLTESPSECYFPSVEYTATDANVKNESLSSVQQLGIKMTVRYGKFLNLLKDGAENDLTLVLKHCERFLKQQQTSVKSSLLYLQGNYTGHDWFVSSLFMIMLGDKEKTFQFLRQFSRLLTSAFLWLPRLHISSYLPIDTVDSGIHPVYFCSTHHIEMLLKAELPLVFSAFHMSGFAPSQEEALHGFRVSEYFEYMEILEQNYRTVLLRDMRNIRLQST
;
A
#
# COMPACT_ATOMS: atom_id res chain seq x y z
N MET A 1 41.28 -3.47 -31.75
CA MET A 1 40.13 -4.07 -32.46
C MET A 1 40.55 -5.45 -32.92
N ALA A 2 40.30 -6.47 -32.11
CA ALA A 2 40.55 -7.86 -32.48
C ALA A 2 39.42 -8.33 -33.40
N SER A 3 39.75 -8.66 -34.64
CA SER A 3 38.85 -9.35 -35.57
C SER A 3 38.54 -10.74 -35.01
N PHE A 4 37.26 -11.08 -34.89
CA PHE A 4 36.79 -12.39 -34.44
C PHE A 4 37.33 -13.51 -35.36
N SER A 5 37.71 -14.66 -34.79
CA SER A 5 38.01 -15.85 -35.60
C SER A 5 36.71 -16.45 -36.12
N SER A 6 36.72 -17.07 -37.31
CA SER A 6 35.57 -17.80 -37.84
C SER A 6 35.14 -18.98 -36.93
N GLU A 7 36.03 -19.43 -36.05
CA GLU A 7 35.79 -20.53 -35.11
C GLU A 7 34.88 -20.09 -33.95
N ASP A 8 35.12 -18.90 -33.38
CA ASP A 8 34.32 -18.38 -32.27
C ASP A 8 32.86 -18.12 -32.69
N GLN A 9 32.63 -17.69 -33.94
CA GLN A 9 31.29 -17.50 -34.50
C GLN A 9 30.53 -18.84 -34.64
N ALA A 10 31.24 -19.92 -35.00
CA ALA A 10 30.66 -21.26 -35.13
C ALA A 10 30.31 -21.88 -33.77
N VAL A 11 31.14 -21.65 -32.75
CA VAL A 11 30.90 -22.12 -31.37
C VAL A 11 29.66 -21.42 -30.78
N LEU A 12 29.58 -20.09 -30.90
CA LEU A 12 28.41 -19.31 -30.47
C LEU A 12 27.12 -19.73 -31.21
N GLN A 13 27.22 -20.00 -32.52
CA GLN A 13 26.10 -20.51 -33.32
C GLN A 13 25.59 -21.87 -32.79
N ALA A 14 26.50 -22.77 -32.38
CA ALA A 14 26.13 -24.06 -31.81
C ALA A 14 25.45 -23.92 -30.44
N MET A 15 25.97 -23.07 -29.56
CA MET A 15 25.39 -22.80 -28.24
C MET A 15 24.00 -22.18 -28.33
N LEU A 16 23.79 -21.22 -29.26
CA LEU A 16 22.48 -20.62 -29.53
C LEU A 16 21.47 -21.64 -30.08
N ARG A 17 21.89 -22.53 -30.98
CA ARG A 17 21.03 -23.61 -31.48
C ARG A 17 20.59 -24.56 -30.37
N GLN A 18 21.49 -24.90 -29.45
CA GLN A 18 21.17 -25.74 -28.29
C GLN A 18 20.14 -25.06 -27.37
N LEU A 19 20.30 -23.75 -27.11
CA LEU A 19 19.34 -22.97 -26.34
C LEU A 19 17.96 -22.93 -27.01
N PHE A 20 17.88 -22.65 -28.31
CA PHE A 20 16.59 -22.65 -29.01
C PHE A 20 15.95 -24.04 -29.08
N GLN A 21 16.75 -25.11 -29.08
CA GLN A 21 16.24 -26.48 -29.04
C GLN A 21 15.68 -26.85 -27.67
N SER A 22 16.29 -26.40 -26.57
CA SER A 22 15.79 -26.68 -25.21
C SER A 22 14.54 -25.88 -24.85
N VAL A 23 14.42 -24.65 -25.38
CA VAL A 23 13.25 -23.79 -25.16
C VAL A 23 12.17 -24.01 -26.25
N LYS A 24 12.42 -24.87 -27.24
CA LYS A 24 11.54 -25.10 -28.39
C LYS A 24 10.10 -25.41 -27.99
N GLU A 25 9.88 -26.33 -27.05
CA GLU A 25 8.53 -26.71 -26.64
C GLU A 25 7.76 -25.54 -26.00
N LYS A 26 8.45 -24.72 -25.20
CA LYS A 26 7.89 -23.51 -24.58
C LYS A 26 7.52 -22.46 -25.62
N ILE A 27 8.36 -22.28 -26.65
CA ILE A 27 8.10 -21.34 -27.76
C ILE A 27 6.95 -21.85 -28.64
N THR A 28 6.90 -23.15 -28.96
CA THR A 28 5.84 -23.72 -29.80
C THR A 28 4.49 -23.84 -29.10
N GLY A 29 4.48 -23.87 -27.76
CA GLY A 29 3.27 -23.82 -26.96
C GLY A 29 2.68 -22.41 -26.79
N ALA A 30 3.39 -21.37 -27.27
CA ALA A 30 2.92 -19.99 -27.17
C ALA A 30 1.76 -19.73 -28.16
N PRO A 31 0.65 -19.11 -27.70
CA PRO A 31 -0.53 -18.87 -28.54
C PRO A 31 -0.33 -17.76 -29.59
N SER A 32 0.71 -16.94 -29.45
CA SER A 32 1.07 -15.85 -30.37
C SER A 32 2.57 -15.59 -30.37
N LEU A 33 3.06 -14.90 -31.40
CA LEU A 33 4.45 -14.44 -31.49
C LEU A 33 4.82 -13.52 -30.32
N GLU A 34 3.91 -12.64 -29.92
CA GLU A 34 4.09 -11.72 -28.79
C GLU A 34 4.30 -12.48 -27.47
N CYS A 35 3.58 -13.59 -27.27
CA CYS A 35 3.73 -14.43 -26.09
C CYS A 35 5.03 -15.24 -26.13
N ALA A 36 5.48 -15.66 -27.32
CA ALA A 36 6.80 -16.28 -27.48
C ALA A 36 7.96 -15.31 -27.19
N GLU A 37 7.83 -14.05 -27.60
CA GLU A 37 8.80 -12.99 -27.28
C GLU A 37 8.84 -12.71 -25.76
N GLU A 38 7.67 -12.67 -25.11
CA GLU A 38 7.57 -12.49 -23.66
C GLU A 38 8.20 -13.67 -22.89
N ILE A 39 7.97 -14.92 -23.34
CA ILE A 39 8.63 -16.11 -22.79
C ILE A 39 10.15 -16.00 -22.90
N LEU A 40 10.68 -15.53 -24.05
CA LEU A 40 12.11 -15.35 -24.27
C LEU A 40 12.71 -14.22 -23.40
N LEU A 41 11.98 -13.12 -23.21
CA LEU A 41 12.41 -11.99 -22.37
C LEU A 41 12.50 -12.34 -20.89
N HIS A 42 11.61 -13.22 -20.42
CA HIS A 42 11.53 -13.64 -19.02
C HIS A 42 12.17 -15.02 -18.77
N LEU A 43 13.07 -15.50 -19.64
CA LEU A 43 13.70 -16.82 -19.48
C LEU A 43 14.47 -16.96 -18.16
N GLU A 44 15.11 -15.88 -17.69
CA GLU A 44 15.82 -15.89 -16.40
C GLU A 44 14.88 -16.10 -15.20
N GLU A 45 13.64 -15.58 -15.30
CA GLU A 45 12.63 -15.67 -14.24
C GLU A 45 11.79 -16.95 -14.35
N THR A 46 11.67 -17.53 -15.55
CA THR A 46 10.72 -18.61 -15.86
C THR A 46 11.37 -19.97 -16.13
N ASP A 47 12.69 -20.03 -16.30
CA ASP A 47 13.43 -21.28 -16.54
C ASP A 47 14.46 -21.54 -15.44
N GLU A 48 14.18 -22.53 -14.59
CA GLU A 48 15.09 -22.95 -13.51
C GLU A 48 16.47 -23.40 -14.03
N ASN A 49 16.57 -23.82 -15.30
CA ASN A 49 17.83 -24.20 -15.93
C ASN A 49 18.56 -23.05 -16.64
N PHE A 50 18.07 -21.81 -16.54
CA PHE A 50 18.60 -20.67 -17.29
C PHE A 50 20.12 -20.48 -17.13
N HIS A 51 20.63 -20.55 -15.89
CA HIS A 51 22.06 -20.40 -15.62
C HIS A 51 22.91 -21.61 -16.05
N ASN A 52 22.30 -22.75 -16.38
CA ASN A 52 22.99 -23.97 -16.80
C ASN A 52 23.23 -24.05 -18.31
N TYR A 53 22.63 -23.17 -19.11
CA TYR A 53 22.85 -23.13 -20.56
C TYR A 53 24.27 -22.69 -20.91
N GLU A 54 24.92 -23.42 -21.82
CA GLU A 54 26.30 -23.15 -22.26
C GLU A 54 26.47 -21.73 -22.83
N PHE A 55 25.45 -21.22 -23.52
CA PHE A 55 25.41 -19.83 -24.00
C PHE A 55 25.43 -18.82 -22.83
N VAL A 56 24.68 -19.07 -21.76
CA VAL A 56 24.59 -18.19 -20.58
C VAL A 56 25.87 -18.25 -19.77
N LYS A 57 26.49 -19.44 -19.62
CA LYS A 57 27.81 -19.60 -19.02
C LYS A 57 28.88 -18.84 -19.79
N TYR A 58 28.87 -18.93 -21.13
CA TYR A 58 29.77 -18.19 -22.00
C TYR A 58 29.61 -16.67 -21.82
N LEU A 59 28.38 -16.15 -21.81
CA LEU A 59 28.13 -14.72 -21.57
C LEU A 59 28.61 -14.28 -20.18
N ARG A 60 28.32 -15.05 -19.14
CA ARG A 60 28.78 -14.76 -17.76
C ARG A 60 30.31 -14.73 -17.68
N GLN A 61 30.98 -15.70 -18.29
CA GLN A 61 32.44 -15.74 -18.33
C GLN A 61 33.02 -14.57 -19.13
N HIS A 62 32.41 -14.20 -20.26
CA HIS A 62 32.85 -13.06 -21.07
C HIS A 62 32.69 -11.72 -20.34
N ILE A 63 31.57 -11.55 -19.62
CA ILE A 63 31.31 -10.40 -18.74
C ILE A 63 32.33 -10.37 -17.61
N GLY A 64 32.57 -11.50 -16.94
CA GLY A 64 33.54 -11.61 -15.85
C GLY A 64 34.97 -11.30 -16.30
N ASN A 65 35.41 -11.81 -17.46
CA ASN A 65 36.76 -11.56 -17.98
C ASN A 65 36.96 -10.11 -18.43
N THR A 66 35.91 -9.43 -18.89
CA THR A 66 36.01 -8.08 -19.47
C THR A 66 35.80 -7.00 -18.42
N LEU A 67 34.91 -7.22 -17.46
CA LEU A 67 34.51 -6.22 -16.45
C LEU A 67 34.97 -6.57 -15.04
N GLY A 68 35.41 -7.80 -14.77
CA GLY A 68 35.73 -8.28 -13.42
C GLY A 68 36.79 -7.44 -12.72
N SER A 69 37.93 -7.16 -13.36
CA SER A 69 39.00 -6.34 -12.77
C SER A 69 38.54 -4.90 -12.49
N MET A 70 37.68 -4.32 -13.32
CA MET A 70 37.15 -2.97 -13.11
C MET A 70 36.09 -2.93 -12.00
N ILE A 71 35.25 -3.96 -11.91
CA ILE A 71 34.30 -4.11 -10.80
C ILE A 71 35.06 -4.27 -9.48
N GLU A 72 36.13 -5.05 -9.46
CA GLU A 72 37.03 -5.20 -8.30
C GLU A 72 37.69 -3.87 -7.93
N GLU A 73 38.25 -3.13 -8.89
CA GLU A 73 38.86 -1.80 -8.66
C GLU A 73 37.86 -0.76 -8.14
N GLU A 74 36.62 -0.72 -8.67
CA GLU A 74 35.60 0.22 -8.16
C GLU A 74 35.05 -0.21 -6.80
N MET A 75 35.00 -1.51 -6.51
CA MET A 75 34.62 -2.04 -5.20
C MET A 75 35.69 -1.74 -4.13
N GLU A 76 36.97 -1.80 -4.49
CA GLU A 76 38.09 -1.38 -3.64
C GLU A 76 38.10 0.13 -3.39
N LYS A 77 37.78 0.96 -4.39
CA LYS A 77 37.64 2.41 -4.20
C LYS A 77 36.51 2.75 -3.24
N CYS A 78 35.34 2.14 -3.43
CA CYS A 78 34.19 2.35 -2.56
C CYS A 78 34.43 1.89 -1.11
N THR A 79 35.25 0.87 -0.88
CA THR A 79 35.63 0.43 0.48
C THR A 79 36.77 1.27 1.07
N SER A 80 37.64 1.87 0.26
CA SER A 80 38.69 2.79 0.74
C SER A 80 38.17 4.16 1.19
N ASP A 81 37.10 4.67 0.57
CA ASP A 81 36.42 5.93 0.93
C ASP A 81 35.53 5.80 2.19
N GLN A 82 35.25 4.58 2.68
CA GLN A 82 34.44 4.32 3.89
C GLN A 82 35.14 4.69 5.22
N ASN A 83 36.42 5.09 5.20
CA ASN A 83 37.14 5.50 6.41
C ASN A 83 36.74 6.90 6.95
N GLN A 84 35.75 7.57 6.36
CA GLN A 84 35.16 8.81 6.88
C GLN A 84 33.64 8.68 7.10
N GLY A 85 33.26 8.18 8.29
CA GLY A 85 32.13 8.70 9.06
C GLY A 85 30.72 8.11 8.86
N GLU A 86 30.37 7.46 7.74
CA GLU A 86 29.03 6.89 7.54
C GLU A 86 29.10 5.49 6.89
N GLU A 87 28.67 4.45 7.63
CA GLU A 87 28.52 3.08 7.11
C GLU A 87 27.39 3.03 6.07
N CYS A 88 27.76 3.08 4.80
CA CYS A 88 26.85 2.87 3.68
C CYS A 88 26.58 1.36 3.51
N GLY A 89 25.31 0.94 3.47
CA GLY A 89 24.94 -0.47 3.30
C GLY A 89 25.45 -1.08 1.99
N TYR A 90 25.75 -2.38 2.00
CA TYR A 90 26.28 -3.13 0.84
C TYR A 90 25.46 -2.92 -0.44
N ASP A 91 24.13 -2.80 -0.36
CA ASP A 91 23.26 -2.55 -1.52
C ASP A 91 23.54 -1.20 -2.20
N THR A 92 23.87 -0.17 -1.43
CA THR A 92 24.16 1.16 -1.97
C THR A 92 25.51 1.18 -2.69
N VAL A 93 26.49 0.46 -2.14
CA VAL A 93 27.79 0.22 -2.79
C VAL A 93 27.61 -0.55 -4.10
N VAL A 94 26.82 -1.63 -4.09
CA VAL A 94 26.52 -2.41 -5.29
C VAL A 94 25.83 -1.56 -6.36
N GLN A 95 24.85 -0.72 -6.00
CA GLN A 95 24.20 0.19 -6.95
C GLN A 95 25.17 1.22 -7.55
N GLN A 96 26.08 1.75 -6.73
CA GLN A 96 27.07 2.73 -7.17
C GLN A 96 28.12 2.12 -8.10
N VAL A 97 28.65 0.94 -7.74
CA VAL A 97 29.58 0.17 -8.57
C VAL A 97 28.90 -0.25 -9.87
N THR A 98 27.65 -0.74 -9.81
CA THR A 98 26.88 -1.14 -11.02
C THR A 98 26.67 0.04 -11.96
N LYS A 99 26.28 1.21 -11.44
CA LYS A 99 26.07 2.41 -12.26
C LYS A 99 27.36 2.86 -12.93
N ARG A 100 28.48 2.91 -12.21
CA ARG A 100 29.78 3.26 -12.78
C ARG A 100 30.27 2.24 -13.80
N THR A 101 30.06 0.96 -13.53
CA THR A 101 30.36 -0.14 -14.45
C THR A 101 29.60 0.02 -15.76
N GLN A 102 28.30 0.36 -15.73
CA GLN A 102 27.49 0.58 -16.92
C GLN A 102 27.88 1.85 -17.71
N GLU A 103 28.38 2.88 -17.03
CA GLU A 103 28.83 4.13 -17.67
C GLU A 103 30.23 4.00 -18.30
N SER A 104 31.00 2.97 -17.91
CA SER A 104 32.36 2.69 -18.35
C SER A 104 32.50 2.49 -19.86
N LYS A 105 33.73 2.70 -20.36
CA LYS A 105 34.07 2.53 -21.77
C LYS A 105 34.11 1.04 -22.12
N GLU A 106 34.64 0.23 -21.21
CA GLU A 106 34.80 -1.21 -21.29
C GLU A 106 33.45 -1.91 -21.43
N TYR A 107 32.44 -1.49 -20.65
CA TYR A 107 31.06 -2.00 -20.79
C TYR A 107 30.45 -1.64 -22.14
N LYS A 108 30.61 -0.40 -22.60
CA LYS A 108 30.07 0.04 -23.91
C LYS A 108 30.73 -0.67 -25.08
N GLU A 109 32.04 -0.90 -25.00
CA GLU A 109 32.80 -1.64 -26.02
C GLU A 109 32.42 -3.12 -26.02
N MET A 110 32.30 -3.75 -24.84
CA MET A 110 31.83 -5.14 -24.70
C MET A 110 30.41 -5.32 -25.24
N MET A 111 29.49 -4.41 -24.91
CA MET A 111 28.11 -4.46 -25.41
C MET A 111 28.03 -4.25 -26.92
N HIS A 112 28.81 -3.32 -27.46
CA HIS A 112 28.88 -3.09 -28.90
C HIS A 112 29.46 -4.31 -29.64
N TYR A 113 30.50 -4.93 -29.05
CA TYR A 113 31.13 -6.14 -29.53
C TYR A 113 30.16 -7.33 -29.56
N LEU A 114 29.54 -7.67 -28.43
CA LEU A 114 28.56 -8.75 -28.31
C LEU A 114 27.39 -8.56 -29.28
N LYS A 115 26.88 -7.33 -29.41
CA LYS A 115 25.77 -7.01 -30.32
C LYS A 115 26.13 -7.29 -31.77
N ASN A 116 27.30 -6.86 -32.23
CA ASN A 116 27.73 -7.06 -33.61
C ASN A 116 27.94 -8.55 -33.93
N ILE A 117 28.49 -9.32 -32.99
CA ILE A 117 28.69 -10.77 -33.15
C ILE A 117 27.35 -11.50 -33.18
N MET A 118 26.42 -11.17 -32.28
CA MET A 118 25.11 -11.79 -32.26
C MET A 118 24.33 -11.54 -33.55
N ILE A 119 24.40 -10.32 -34.09
CA ILE A 119 23.79 -10.00 -35.40
C ILE A 119 24.38 -10.93 -36.48
N ALA A 120 25.70 -11.03 -36.58
CA ALA A 120 26.35 -11.88 -37.59
C ALA A 120 26.04 -13.38 -37.42
N VAL A 121 25.93 -13.89 -36.18
CA VAL A 121 25.56 -15.29 -35.89
C VAL A 121 24.09 -15.54 -36.27
N VAL A 122 23.18 -14.65 -35.90
CA VAL A 122 21.75 -14.79 -36.20
C VAL A 122 21.50 -14.68 -37.70
N GLU A 123 22.11 -13.72 -38.41
CA GLU A 123 22.03 -13.63 -39.87
C GLU A 123 22.53 -14.91 -40.55
N SER A 124 23.65 -15.49 -40.07
CA SER A 124 24.12 -16.79 -40.57
C SER A 124 23.14 -17.94 -40.31
N MET A 125 22.44 -17.92 -39.17
CA MET A 125 21.41 -18.93 -38.86
C MET A 125 20.18 -18.78 -39.74
N ILE A 126 19.72 -17.54 -39.99
CA ILE A 126 18.60 -17.23 -40.88
C ILE A 126 18.92 -17.70 -42.31
N ASN A 127 20.09 -17.33 -42.84
CA ASN A 127 20.50 -17.73 -44.19
C ASN A 127 20.56 -19.26 -44.34
N LYS A 128 21.14 -19.98 -43.36
CA LYS A 128 21.16 -21.46 -43.37
C LYS A 128 19.75 -22.06 -43.28
N PHE A 129 18.85 -21.46 -42.50
CA PHE A 129 17.47 -21.92 -42.37
C PHE A 129 16.69 -21.74 -43.69
N GLU A 130 16.85 -20.60 -44.36
CA GLU A 130 16.25 -20.34 -45.68
C GLU A 130 16.80 -21.30 -46.76
N GLU A 131 18.09 -21.62 -46.73
CA GLU A 131 18.70 -22.64 -47.59
C GLU A 131 18.16 -24.06 -47.32
N ASP A 132 17.90 -24.42 -46.07
CA ASP A 132 17.32 -25.72 -45.69
C ASP A 132 15.83 -25.83 -46.03
N GLU A 133 15.05 -24.74 -45.90
CA GLU A 133 13.65 -24.62 -46.34
C GLU A 133 13.51 -24.84 -47.85
N THR A 134 14.35 -24.16 -48.64
CA THR A 134 14.34 -24.28 -50.11
C THR A 134 14.69 -25.70 -50.56
N ARG A 135 15.66 -26.37 -49.91
CA ARG A 135 15.99 -27.79 -50.15
C ARG A 135 14.87 -28.76 -49.73
N ASN A 136 14.17 -28.49 -48.62
CA ASN A 136 13.05 -29.33 -48.17
C ASN A 136 11.82 -29.18 -49.07
N GLN A 137 11.53 -27.98 -49.58
CA GLN A 137 10.50 -27.74 -50.58
C GLN A 137 10.81 -28.47 -51.91
N GLU A 138 12.09 -28.54 -52.31
CA GLU A 138 12.50 -29.35 -53.47
C GLU A 138 12.36 -30.86 -53.24
N ARG A 139 12.66 -31.37 -52.03
CA ARG A 139 12.43 -32.77 -51.66
C ARG A 139 10.94 -33.12 -51.61
N GLN A 140 10.10 -32.26 -51.05
CA GLN A 140 8.64 -32.45 -51.05
C GLN A 140 8.05 -32.44 -52.47
N LYS A 141 8.54 -31.57 -53.36
CA LYS A 141 8.17 -31.58 -54.79
C LYS A 141 8.58 -32.88 -55.51
N LYS A 142 9.67 -33.54 -55.09
CA LYS A 142 10.06 -34.87 -55.59
C LYS A 142 9.16 -35.99 -55.05
N ILE A 143 8.80 -35.96 -53.76
CA ILE A 143 7.92 -36.96 -53.12
C ILE A 143 6.46 -36.85 -53.63
N GLN A 144 5.97 -35.64 -53.90
CA GLN A 144 4.64 -35.42 -54.49
C GLN A 144 4.54 -35.92 -55.95
N LYS A 145 5.63 -35.85 -56.72
CA LYS A 145 5.67 -36.36 -58.11
C LYS A 145 5.62 -37.89 -58.20
N GLU A 146 6.04 -38.63 -57.17
CA GLU A 146 5.99 -40.09 -57.15
C GLU A 146 4.64 -40.66 -56.65
N LYS A 147 3.89 -39.90 -55.84
CA LYS A 147 2.60 -40.37 -55.28
C LYS A 147 1.36 -39.98 -56.11
N SER A 148 1.46 -39.09 -57.09
CA SER A 148 0.31 -38.59 -57.88
C SER A 148 0.00 -39.39 -59.15
N ARG A 149 0.22 -40.71 -59.13
CA ARG A 149 -0.09 -41.63 -60.25
C ARG A 149 -1.14 -42.68 -59.89
N SER A 150 -2.18 -42.36 -59.14
CA SER A 150 -3.39 -43.19 -59.16
C SER A 150 -4.66 -42.42 -58.77
N TYR A 151 -5.65 -42.55 -59.65
CA TYR A 151 -7.09 -42.31 -59.51
C TYR A 151 -7.66 -40.90 -59.29
N ARG A 152 -8.28 -40.43 -60.38
CA ARG A 152 -9.44 -39.52 -60.47
C ARG A 152 -10.66 -40.13 -59.75
N THR A 153 -11.55 -39.30 -59.17
CA THR A 153 -12.80 -38.78 -59.80
C THR A 153 -13.65 -37.99 -58.79
N ASP A 154 -14.15 -36.83 -59.26
CA ASP A 154 -15.45 -36.13 -59.03
C ASP A 154 -16.34 -36.59 -57.85
N ASN A 155 -16.96 -35.73 -57.02
CA ASN A 155 -17.78 -34.58 -57.39
C ASN A 155 -18.05 -33.59 -56.22
N CYS A 156 -18.26 -32.31 -56.59
CA CYS A 156 -19.09 -31.23 -55.98
C CYS A 156 -18.77 -30.65 -54.58
N SER A 157 -18.34 -29.39 -54.51
CA SER A 157 -19.23 -28.22 -54.32
C SER A 157 -18.42 -26.91 -54.17
N ASP A 158 -18.80 -25.94 -55.01
CA ASP A 158 -18.80 -24.47 -54.85
C ASP A 158 -17.52 -23.64 -54.57
N SER A 159 -17.21 -22.86 -55.61
CA SER A 159 -16.95 -21.42 -55.60
C SER A 159 -15.67 -20.92 -54.89
N ASP A 160 -14.63 -20.65 -55.68
CA ASP A 160 -14.11 -19.29 -55.82
C ASP A 160 -13.08 -19.18 -56.97
N SER A 161 -13.38 -18.30 -57.92
CA SER A 161 -12.56 -18.03 -59.10
C SER A 161 -11.77 -16.72 -58.98
N SER A 162 -10.51 -16.83 -59.36
CA SER A 162 -9.70 -15.86 -60.13
C SER A 162 -9.56 -14.42 -59.63
N PHE A 163 -8.38 -14.07 -59.09
CA PHE A 163 -7.76 -12.76 -59.32
C PHE A 163 -6.24 -12.81 -59.11
N ASN A 164 -5.52 -13.35 -60.11
CA ASN A 164 -4.06 -13.19 -60.22
C ASN A 164 -3.72 -12.82 -61.68
N GLN A 165 -3.90 -11.55 -62.01
CA GLN A 165 -3.25 -10.89 -63.14
C GLN A 165 -2.82 -9.48 -62.68
N SER A 166 -1.58 -9.36 -62.20
CA SER A 166 -0.96 -8.07 -61.91
C SER A 166 -0.40 -7.46 -63.19
N TYR A 167 -1.04 -6.40 -63.68
CA TYR A 167 -0.47 -5.50 -64.69
C TYR A 167 0.65 -4.67 -64.03
N LYS A 168 1.85 -4.65 -64.64
CA LYS A 168 2.92 -3.69 -64.31
C LYS A 168 2.43 -2.26 -64.57
N PHE A 169 2.41 -1.40 -63.56
CA PHE A 169 2.14 0.02 -63.70
C PHE A 169 3.40 0.72 -64.25
N CYS A 170 3.35 1.25 -65.47
CA CYS A 170 4.50 1.93 -66.10
C CYS A 170 4.60 3.40 -65.68
N GLN A 171 5.81 3.90 -65.41
CA GLN A 171 6.11 5.28 -64.99
C GLN A 171 5.51 6.38 -65.91
N GLY A 172 5.31 6.09 -67.20
CA GLY A 172 4.65 6.99 -68.16
C GLY A 172 3.13 7.18 -67.97
N LYS A 173 2.43 6.28 -67.24
CA LYS A 173 1.00 6.43 -66.93
C LYS A 173 0.73 7.51 -65.88
N LEU A 174 1.67 7.78 -64.97
CA LEU A 174 1.45 8.75 -63.89
C LEU A 174 1.52 10.21 -64.40
N GLN A 175 2.37 10.48 -65.40
CA GLN A 175 2.39 11.78 -66.09
C GLN A 175 1.08 12.03 -66.85
N LEU A 176 0.55 10.99 -67.50
CA LEU A 176 -0.77 11.02 -68.14
C LEU A 176 -1.90 11.27 -67.11
N ILE A 177 -1.86 10.63 -65.95
CA ILE A 177 -2.81 10.87 -64.85
C ILE A 177 -2.69 12.31 -64.33
N LEU A 178 -1.48 12.85 -64.19
CA LEU A 178 -1.25 14.24 -63.78
C LEU A 178 -1.82 15.24 -64.79
N ASP A 179 -1.62 15.02 -66.08
CA ASP A 179 -2.15 15.88 -67.16
C ASP A 179 -3.67 15.75 -67.27
N GLN A 180 -4.22 14.56 -67.02
CA GLN A 180 -5.66 14.29 -66.98
C GLN A 180 -6.36 14.82 -65.73
N LEU A 181 -5.65 15.08 -64.63
CA LEU A 181 -6.17 15.67 -63.39
C LEU A 181 -6.22 17.21 -63.42
N ASP A 182 -5.78 17.85 -64.51
CA ASP A 182 -5.82 19.30 -64.67
C ASP A 182 -7.26 19.82 -64.68
N PRO A 183 -7.61 20.89 -63.92
CA PRO A 183 -8.95 21.50 -63.92
C PRO A 183 -9.51 21.86 -65.31
N GLY A 184 -8.66 22.07 -66.32
CA GLY A 184 -9.07 22.31 -67.70
C GLY A 184 -9.60 21.08 -68.46
N GLN A 185 -9.48 19.87 -67.91
CA GLN A 185 -9.92 18.62 -68.53
C GLN A 185 -11.39 18.26 -68.21
N PRO A 186 -12.09 17.53 -69.11
CA PRO A 186 -13.46 17.08 -68.89
C PRO A 186 -13.62 16.30 -67.58
N LYS A 187 -14.78 16.43 -66.94
CA LYS A 187 -15.10 15.80 -65.65
C LYS A 187 -14.89 14.28 -65.68
N GLU A 188 -15.28 13.64 -66.79
CA GLU A 188 -15.20 12.20 -66.99
C GLU A 188 -13.74 11.72 -67.06
N VAL A 189 -12.87 12.50 -67.71
CA VAL A 189 -11.43 12.24 -67.85
C VAL A 189 -10.73 12.38 -66.50
N ARG A 190 -11.04 13.45 -65.75
CA ARG A 190 -10.54 13.64 -64.39
C ARG A 190 -10.99 12.52 -63.45
N TYR A 191 -12.21 12.03 -63.61
CA TYR A 191 -12.79 10.96 -62.81
C TYR A 191 -12.10 9.61 -63.05
N GLU A 192 -11.84 9.29 -64.31
CA GLU A 192 -11.14 8.07 -64.72
C GLU A 192 -9.68 8.09 -64.25
N ALA A 193 -9.01 9.24 -64.34
CA ALA A 193 -7.65 9.42 -63.82
C ALA A 193 -7.59 9.20 -62.29
N LEU A 194 -8.56 9.72 -61.53
CA LEU A 194 -8.66 9.51 -60.09
C LEU A 194 -9.02 8.08 -59.70
N GLN A 195 -9.90 7.42 -60.47
CA GLN A 195 -10.23 6.00 -60.27
C GLN A 195 -8.99 5.12 -60.48
N THR A 196 -8.20 5.44 -61.51
CA THR A 196 -6.96 4.73 -61.85
C THR A 196 -5.89 4.95 -60.78
N LEU A 197 -5.82 6.14 -60.19
CA LEU A 197 -4.92 6.44 -59.06
C LEU A 197 -5.32 5.68 -57.79
N CYS A 198 -6.62 5.60 -57.48
CA CYS A 198 -7.12 4.87 -56.30
C CYS A 198 -7.05 3.34 -56.43
N SER A 199 -6.91 2.82 -57.65
CA SER A 199 -6.78 1.38 -57.93
C SER A 199 -5.34 0.92 -58.18
N ALA A 200 -4.39 1.86 -58.25
CA ALA A 200 -2.97 1.55 -58.39
C ALA A 200 -2.39 0.98 -57.08
N PRO A 201 -1.49 -0.03 -57.14
CA PRO A 201 -0.76 -0.49 -55.96
C PRO A 201 0.07 0.67 -55.36
N PRO A 202 0.07 0.86 -54.04
CA PRO A 202 0.89 1.89 -53.40
C PRO A 202 2.38 1.77 -53.76
N SER A 203 2.87 0.53 -53.96
CA SER A 203 4.23 0.23 -54.41
C SER A 203 4.66 0.96 -55.68
N ASP A 204 3.71 1.13 -56.61
CA ASP A 204 3.99 1.62 -57.96
C ASP A 204 3.96 3.15 -58.04
N VAL A 205 3.30 3.80 -57.08
CA VAL A 205 3.26 5.25 -56.91
C VAL A 205 4.52 5.77 -56.20
N LEU A 206 5.24 4.91 -55.46
CA LEU A 206 6.41 5.25 -54.61
C LEU A 206 7.70 5.58 -55.37
N ASN A 207 7.83 5.22 -56.65
CA ASN A 207 9.06 5.41 -57.44
C ASN A 207 9.00 6.63 -58.38
N CYS A 208 8.09 7.58 -58.15
CA CYS A 208 7.88 8.72 -59.04
C CYS A 208 8.59 10.01 -58.57
N GLU A 209 9.41 10.59 -59.45
CA GLU A 209 10.10 11.88 -59.24
C GLU A 209 9.14 13.09 -59.22
N ASN A 210 7.90 12.94 -59.72
CA ASN A 210 6.89 14.00 -59.84
C ASN A 210 5.83 14.00 -58.71
N TRP A 211 6.14 13.40 -57.56
CA TRP A 211 5.22 13.25 -56.44
C TRP A 211 4.77 14.59 -55.82
N THR A 212 5.65 15.58 -55.73
CA THR A 212 5.30 16.93 -55.24
C THR A 212 4.24 17.60 -56.12
N THR A 213 4.35 17.46 -57.44
CA THR A 213 3.38 17.94 -58.42
C THR A 213 2.04 17.21 -58.33
N LEU A 214 2.06 15.93 -57.95
CA LEU A 214 0.84 15.16 -57.66
C LEU A 214 0.15 15.68 -56.39
N CYS A 215 0.88 15.92 -55.31
CA CYS A 215 0.32 16.50 -54.09
C CYS A 215 -0.30 17.88 -54.33
N GLU A 216 0.33 18.73 -55.14
CA GLU A 216 -0.22 20.04 -55.54
C GLU A 216 -1.53 19.88 -56.32
N LYS A 217 -1.57 19.01 -57.35
CA LYS A 217 -2.78 18.77 -58.14
C LYS A 217 -3.90 18.13 -57.31
N LEU A 218 -3.60 17.18 -56.44
CA LEU A 218 -4.56 16.59 -55.50
C LEU A 218 -5.11 17.63 -54.51
N THR A 219 -4.26 18.57 -54.05
CA THR A 219 -4.66 19.68 -53.17
C THR A 219 -5.61 20.64 -53.87
N VAL A 220 -5.40 20.92 -55.16
CA VAL A 220 -6.34 21.70 -55.99
C VAL A 220 -7.66 20.95 -56.19
N SER A 221 -7.61 19.64 -56.46
CA SER A 221 -8.80 18.80 -56.63
C SER A 221 -9.61 18.61 -55.33
N LEU A 222 -9.02 18.78 -54.15
CA LEU A 222 -9.74 18.78 -52.87
C LEU A 222 -10.73 19.94 -52.73
N SER A 223 -10.58 21.00 -53.52
CA SER A 223 -11.49 22.16 -53.58
C SER A 223 -12.54 22.06 -54.71
N ASP A 224 -12.64 20.92 -55.41
CA ASP A 224 -13.60 20.76 -56.50
C ASP A 224 -15.06 20.82 -55.99
N PRO A 225 -15.98 21.51 -56.69
CA PRO A 225 -17.39 21.58 -56.31
C PRO A 225 -18.10 20.21 -56.30
N ASP A 226 -17.62 19.22 -57.06
CA ASP A 226 -18.19 17.89 -57.11
C ASP A 226 -17.74 17.01 -55.91
N PRO A 227 -18.70 16.52 -55.08
CA PRO A 227 -18.39 15.73 -53.89
C PRO A 227 -17.64 14.42 -54.18
N VAL A 228 -17.80 13.84 -55.37
CA VAL A 228 -17.22 12.51 -55.67
C VAL A 228 -15.70 12.58 -55.79
N PHE A 229 -15.15 13.72 -56.24
CA PHE A 229 -13.71 13.95 -56.28
C PHE A 229 -13.12 14.04 -54.87
N SER A 230 -13.72 14.85 -53.99
CA SER A 230 -13.28 14.97 -52.60
C SER A 230 -13.35 13.64 -51.85
N ASP A 231 -14.41 12.85 -52.01
CA ASP A 231 -14.55 11.57 -51.30
C ASP A 231 -13.54 10.51 -51.81
N ARG A 232 -13.22 10.51 -53.11
CA ARG A 232 -12.21 9.60 -53.68
C ARG A 232 -10.79 9.97 -53.28
N ILE A 233 -10.46 11.26 -53.24
CA ILE A 233 -9.14 11.72 -52.74
C ILE A 233 -9.00 11.38 -51.25
N LEU A 234 -10.05 11.57 -50.44
CA LEU A 234 -10.04 11.17 -49.04
C LEU A 234 -9.86 9.66 -48.87
N LYS A 235 -10.46 8.85 -49.74
CA LYS A 235 -10.26 7.39 -49.77
C LYS A 235 -8.80 7.03 -50.11
N PHE A 236 -8.20 7.72 -51.08
CA PHE A 236 -6.78 7.57 -51.40
C PHE A 236 -5.87 7.95 -50.22
N CYS A 237 -6.13 9.09 -49.55
CA CYS A 237 -5.39 9.49 -48.35
C CYS A 237 -5.53 8.46 -47.22
N ALA A 238 -6.73 7.92 -46.99
CA ALA A 238 -6.96 6.86 -46.00
C ALA A 238 -6.21 5.56 -46.34
N GLN A 239 -6.26 5.12 -47.60
CA GLN A 239 -5.49 3.96 -48.08
C GLN A 239 -3.98 4.19 -47.92
N THR A 240 -3.49 5.40 -48.18
CA THR A 240 -2.09 5.76 -48.02
C THR A 240 -1.66 5.72 -46.56
N PHE A 241 -2.52 6.16 -45.64
CA PHE A 241 -2.28 6.10 -44.20
C PHE A 241 -2.18 4.66 -43.66
N SER A 242 -2.89 3.70 -44.28
CA SER A 242 -2.88 2.30 -43.85
C SER A 242 -1.88 1.39 -44.57
N LEU A 243 -1.54 1.67 -45.83
CA LEU A 243 -0.85 0.72 -46.73
C LEU A 243 0.50 1.21 -47.29
N SER A 244 0.89 2.48 -47.08
CA SER A 244 2.08 3.06 -47.72
C SER A 244 3.26 3.30 -46.77
N PRO A 245 4.51 3.38 -47.28
CA PRO A 245 5.67 3.80 -46.51
C PRO A 245 5.54 5.21 -45.92
N LEU A 246 6.08 5.39 -44.71
CA LEU A 246 5.78 6.55 -43.86
C LEU A 246 6.32 7.91 -44.35
N HIS A 247 7.31 7.95 -45.25
CA HIS A 247 7.71 9.21 -45.88
C HIS A 247 6.58 9.78 -46.76
N MET A 248 5.82 8.90 -47.43
CA MET A 248 4.63 9.25 -48.20
C MET A 248 3.49 9.69 -47.28
N THR A 249 3.29 8.95 -46.20
CA THR A 249 2.28 9.26 -45.17
C THR A 249 2.52 10.65 -44.56
N LYS A 250 3.78 11.03 -44.32
CA LYS A 250 4.17 12.36 -43.87
C LYS A 250 3.78 13.45 -44.86
N GLU A 251 4.07 13.27 -46.14
CA GLU A 251 3.79 14.26 -47.17
C GLU A 251 2.29 14.41 -47.44
N VAL A 252 1.55 13.31 -47.50
CA VAL A 252 0.08 13.35 -47.57
C VAL A 252 -0.51 14.03 -46.34
N TYR A 253 0.00 13.73 -45.14
CA TYR A 253 -0.45 14.35 -43.90
C TYR A 253 -0.20 15.87 -43.90
N THR A 254 1.02 16.29 -44.21
CA THR A 254 1.41 17.71 -44.25
C THR A 254 0.70 18.47 -45.37
N SER A 255 0.47 17.85 -46.54
CA SER A 255 -0.30 18.43 -47.64
C SER A 255 -1.77 18.65 -47.25
N LEU A 256 -2.40 17.65 -46.60
CA LEU A 256 -3.78 17.76 -46.12
C LEU A 256 -3.91 18.81 -45.00
N ALA A 257 -2.92 18.91 -44.11
CA ALA A 257 -2.89 19.94 -43.08
C ALA A 257 -2.72 21.36 -43.66
N LYS A 258 -1.79 21.55 -44.62
CA LYS A 258 -1.59 22.82 -45.35
C LYS A 258 -2.81 23.23 -46.17
N TYR A 259 -3.51 22.26 -46.77
CA TYR A 259 -4.78 22.49 -47.44
C TYR A 259 -5.81 23.08 -46.48
N LEU A 260 -5.97 22.47 -45.30
CA LEU A 260 -6.90 23.00 -44.30
C LEU A 260 -6.45 24.37 -43.79
N GLU A 261 -5.14 24.57 -43.59
CA GLU A 261 -4.57 25.88 -43.21
C GLU A 261 -5.01 26.97 -44.20
N SER A 262 -4.86 26.68 -45.49
CA SER A 262 -5.28 27.57 -46.59
C SER A 262 -6.79 27.73 -46.67
N TYR A 263 -7.55 26.66 -46.42
CA TYR A 263 -9.02 26.67 -46.39
C TYR A 263 -9.56 27.61 -45.31
N PHE A 264 -8.95 27.60 -44.11
CA PHE A 264 -9.31 28.45 -42.98
C PHE A 264 -8.81 29.90 -43.09
N LEU A 265 -7.82 30.16 -43.95
CA LEU A 265 -7.32 31.51 -44.25
C LEU A 265 -8.04 32.17 -45.43
N SER A 266 -8.65 31.39 -46.32
CA SER A 266 -9.34 31.90 -47.50
C SER A 266 -10.64 32.63 -47.15
N ARG A 267 -10.78 33.86 -47.66
CA ARG A 267 -11.98 34.71 -47.50
C ARG A 267 -13.17 34.25 -48.32
N GLU A 268 -12.97 33.32 -49.26
CA GLU A 268 -14.02 32.82 -50.17
C GLU A 268 -14.85 31.68 -49.56
N ASN A 269 -14.35 31.05 -48.50
CA ASN A 269 -15.03 29.94 -47.83
C ASN A 269 -15.99 30.45 -46.74
N HIS A 270 -17.27 30.09 -46.83
CA HIS A 270 -18.26 30.41 -45.79
C HIS A 270 -18.08 29.52 -44.55
N ILE A 271 -17.21 29.94 -43.64
CA ILE A 271 -17.05 29.31 -42.32
C ILE A 271 -18.12 29.88 -41.37
N PRO A 272 -18.88 29.03 -40.65
CA PRO A 272 -19.93 29.51 -39.76
C PRO A 272 -19.38 30.36 -38.62
N THR A 273 -20.22 31.28 -38.17
CA THR A 273 -19.98 32.05 -36.95
C THR A 273 -20.41 31.24 -35.74
N LEU A 274 -19.77 31.49 -34.59
CA LEU A 274 -20.06 30.77 -33.34
C LEU A 274 -21.55 30.79 -32.96
N SER A 275 -22.28 31.86 -33.32
CA SER A 275 -23.72 32.02 -33.09
C SER A 275 -24.62 31.25 -34.04
N ALA A 276 -24.15 30.94 -35.25
CA ALA A 276 -24.93 30.20 -36.25
C ALA A 276 -24.86 28.67 -36.03
N GLY A 277 -23.90 28.19 -35.23
CA GLY A 277 -23.66 26.77 -35.01
C GLY A 277 -23.10 26.07 -36.25
N VAL A 278 -22.91 24.74 -36.14
CA VAL A 278 -22.45 23.90 -37.25
C VAL A 278 -23.65 23.13 -37.80
N ASP A 279 -24.09 23.49 -39.01
CA ASP A 279 -25.17 22.79 -39.70
C ASP A 279 -24.63 21.56 -40.46
N ILE A 280 -25.02 20.37 -40.00
CA ILE A 280 -24.61 19.08 -40.57
C ILE A 280 -25.38 18.78 -41.87
N THR A 281 -26.50 19.46 -42.13
CA THR A 281 -27.26 19.30 -43.39
C THR A 281 -26.56 19.99 -44.57
N ASN A 282 -25.62 20.89 -44.30
CA ASN A 282 -24.82 21.54 -45.33
C ASN A 282 -23.74 20.57 -45.89
N PRO A 283 -23.75 20.27 -47.20
CA PRO A 283 -22.80 19.34 -47.81
C PRO A 283 -21.35 19.82 -47.73
N ASN A 284 -21.09 21.14 -47.74
CA ASN A 284 -19.73 21.68 -47.60
C ASN A 284 -19.18 21.46 -46.18
N MET A 285 -20.05 21.54 -45.17
CA MET A 285 -19.69 21.29 -43.78
C MET A 285 -19.35 19.82 -43.53
N THR A 286 -20.16 18.93 -44.10
CA THR A 286 -19.91 17.48 -44.04
C THR A 286 -18.58 17.12 -44.71
N ARG A 287 -18.22 17.74 -45.84
CA ARG A 287 -16.93 17.56 -46.50
C ARG A 287 -15.76 18.03 -45.63
N LEU A 288 -15.88 19.20 -44.99
CA LEU A 288 -14.87 19.71 -44.07
C LEU A 288 -14.65 18.78 -42.87
N LEU A 289 -15.75 18.31 -42.25
CA LEU A 289 -15.69 17.37 -41.14
C LEU A 289 -15.03 16.03 -41.51
N LYS A 290 -15.31 15.49 -42.71
CA LYS A 290 -14.63 14.28 -43.22
C LYS A 290 -13.11 14.48 -43.33
N LYS A 291 -12.65 15.64 -43.83
CA LYS A 291 -11.23 16.00 -43.95
C LYS A 291 -10.55 16.09 -42.58
N VAL A 292 -11.18 16.78 -41.63
CA VAL A 292 -10.68 16.92 -40.24
C VAL A 292 -10.67 15.56 -39.52
N ARG A 293 -11.70 14.73 -39.74
CA ARG A 293 -11.78 13.38 -39.17
C ARG A 293 -10.65 12.47 -39.65
N LEU A 294 -10.33 12.50 -40.94
CA LEU A 294 -9.24 11.69 -41.48
C LEU A 294 -7.88 12.05 -40.83
N LEU A 295 -7.59 13.35 -40.68
CA LEU A 295 -6.39 13.79 -39.96
C LEU A 295 -6.40 13.35 -38.49
N ASN A 296 -7.54 13.47 -37.82
CA ASN A 296 -7.67 13.13 -36.41
C ASN A 296 -7.49 11.63 -36.13
N GLU A 297 -8.05 10.75 -36.97
CA GLU A 297 -7.84 9.31 -36.85
C GLU A 297 -6.35 8.95 -37.00
N TYR A 298 -5.68 9.56 -37.99
CA TYR A 298 -4.25 9.36 -38.14
C TYR A 298 -3.44 9.87 -36.94
N GLN A 299 -3.79 11.03 -36.36
CA GLN A 299 -3.13 11.52 -35.15
C GLN A 299 -3.27 10.56 -33.96
N LYS A 300 -4.37 9.81 -33.86
CA LYS A 300 -4.56 8.79 -32.81
C LYS A 300 -3.71 7.55 -33.03
N GLU A 301 -3.36 7.23 -34.27
CA GLU A 301 -2.51 6.08 -34.63
C GLU A 301 -1.02 6.45 -34.67
N ALA A 302 -0.67 7.68 -35.05
CA ALA A 302 0.71 8.17 -35.18
C ALA A 302 1.68 7.72 -34.05
N PRO A 303 1.27 7.70 -32.76
CA PRO A 303 2.13 7.25 -31.67
C PRO A 303 2.69 5.82 -31.77
N SER A 304 1.98 4.89 -32.42
CA SER A 304 2.46 3.51 -32.59
C SER A 304 3.67 3.44 -33.52
N PHE A 305 3.87 4.45 -34.37
CA PHE A 305 4.95 4.48 -35.35
C PHE A 305 6.19 5.24 -34.86
N TRP A 306 6.11 6.09 -33.84
CA TRP A 306 7.21 6.99 -33.47
C TRP A 306 8.54 6.33 -33.09
N ILE A 307 8.51 5.18 -32.43
CA ILE A 307 9.73 4.49 -31.94
C ILE A 307 10.49 3.82 -33.08
N ARG A 308 9.78 3.43 -34.15
CA ARG A 308 10.37 2.68 -35.28
C ARG A 308 11.10 3.58 -36.29
N HIS A 309 11.06 4.91 -36.10
CA HIS A 309 11.42 5.87 -37.15
C HIS A 309 12.18 7.12 -36.64
N PRO A 310 12.81 7.90 -37.55
CA PRO A 310 13.60 9.08 -37.18
C PRO A 310 12.79 10.20 -36.50
N GLU A 311 13.38 10.89 -35.53
CA GLU A 311 12.75 11.99 -34.76
C GLU A 311 12.12 13.05 -35.66
N LYS A 312 12.83 13.42 -36.74
CA LYS A 312 12.41 14.42 -37.72
C LYS A 312 11.02 14.17 -38.31
N TYR A 313 10.64 12.91 -38.54
CA TYR A 313 9.30 12.57 -39.04
C TYR A 313 8.21 12.94 -38.04
N MET A 314 8.40 12.62 -36.76
CA MET A 314 7.48 12.98 -35.70
C MET A 314 7.41 14.50 -35.51
N GLU A 315 8.56 15.18 -35.49
CA GLU A 315 8.60 16.64 -35.33
C GLU A 315 7.79 17.35 -36.42
N GLU A 316 7.89 16.92 -37.67
CA GLU A 316 7.18 17.55 -38.78
C GLU A 316 5.66 17.31 -38.75
N ILE A 317 5.21 16.13 -38.31
CA ILE A 317 3.77 15.86 -38.09
C ILE A 317 3.23 16.72 -36.94
N VAL A 318 3.97 16.80 -35.83
CA VAL A 318 3.59 17.62 -34.67
C VAL A 318 3.57 19.10 -35.05
N GLU A 319 4.59 19.57 -35.75
CA GLU A 319 4.71 20.97 -36.18
C GLU A 319 3.61 21.37 -37.16
N SER A 320 3.32 20.52 -38.16
CA SER A 320 2.23 20.72 -39.12
C SER A 320 0.87 20.81 -38.42
N THR A 321 0.63 19.94 -37.44
CA THR A 321 -0.59 19.95 -36.62
C THR A 321 -0.71 21.24 -35.80
N LEU A 322 0.37 21.64 -35.12
CA LEU A 322 0.37 22.85 -34.29
C LEU A 322 0.23 24.12 -35.14
N SER A 323 0.83 24.17 -36.34
CA SER A 323 0.65 25.27 -37.30
C SER A 323 -0.83 25.43 -37.68
N LEU A 324 -1.47 24.33 -38.10
CA LEU A 324 -2.89 24.33 -38.45
C LEU A 324 -3.76 24.84 -37.29
N LEU A 325 -3.47 24.42 -36.04
CA LEU A 325 -4.25 24.87 -34.87
C LEU A 325 -4.01 26.35 -34.51
N THR A 326 -2.91 26.96 -34.98
CA THR A 326 -2.58 28.36 -34.69
C THR A 326 -3.20 29.36 -35.65
N VAL A 327 -3.79 28.88 -36.76
CA VAL A 327 -4.47 29.73 -37.74
C VAL A 327 -5.57 30.54 -37.08
N LYS A 328 -5.54 31.86 -37.31
CA LYS A 328 -6.57 32.80 -36.88
C LYS A 328 -6.98 33.65 -38.07
N HIS A 329 -8.27 33.91 -38.18
CA HIS A 329 -8.81 34.84 -39.16
C HIS A 329 -8.60 36.29 -38.67
N ASP A 330 -7.91 37.13 -39.45
CA ASP A 330 -7.78 38.55 -39.13
C ASP A 330 -9.13 39.26 -39.27
N GLN A 331 -9.66 39.75 -38.15
CA GLN A 331 -10.90 40.52 -38.11
C GLN A 331 -10.60 42.00 -38.37
N SER A 332 -11.07 42.55 -39.49
CA SER A 332 -11.17 44.00 -39.69
C SER A 332 -12.25 44.58 -38.77
N HIS A 333 -11.99 45.80 -38.26
CA HIS A 333 -12.67 46.51 -37.16
C HIS A 333 -14.20 46.80 -37.24
N VAL A 334 -15.01 46.04 -37.98
CA VAL A 334 -16.45 46.33 -38.13
C VAL A 334 -17.28 45.05 -37.88
N VAL A 335 -17.92 45.02 -36.70
CA VAL A 335 -18.96 44.08 -36.21
C VAL A 335 -18.48 42.67 -35.78
N SER A 336 -18.79 42.35 -34.53
CA SER A 336 -18.28 41.24 -33.71
C SER A 336 -18.96 39.89 -33.98
N GLN A 337 -18.60 39.20 -35.06
CA GLN A 337 -18.94 37.78 -35.22
C GLN A 337 -17.67 36.93 -35.24
N LYS A 338 -17.50 36.10 -34.19
CA LYS A 338 -16.34 35.20 -34.03
C LYS A 338 -16.52 33.99 -34.96
N ILE A 339 -15.64 33.84 -35.95
CA ILE A 339 -15.61 32.71 -36.88
C ILE A 339 -15.04 31.48 -36.15
N LEU A 340 -15.47 30.27 -36.54
CA LEU A 340 -14.95 29.02 -35.97
C LEU A 340 -13.53 28.71 -36.49
N ASP A 341 -12.55 28.73 -35.58
CA ASP A 341 -11.16 28.31 -35.85
C ASP A 341 -11.03 26.77 -36.07
N PRO A 342 -9.92 26.27 -36.64
CA PRO A 342 -9.71 24.83 -36.87
C PRO A 342 -9.89 23.96 -35.62
N ILE A 343 -9.49 24.48 -34.46
CA ILE A 343 -9.59 23.75 -33.17
C ILE A 343 -11.03 23.39 -32.80
N TYR A 344 -12.02 24.16 -33.26
CA TYR A 344 -13.44 23.89 -33.01
C TYR A 344 -13.91 22.62 -33.72
N PHE A 345 -13.42 22.39 -34.95
CA PHE A 345 -13.71 21.19 -35.72
C PHE A 345 -13.03 19.95 -35.13
N PHE A 346 -11.80 20.08 -34.65
CA PHE A 346 -11.13 18.99 -33.93
C PHE A 346 -11.85 18.62 -32.62
N ALA A 347 -12.35 19.61 -31.87
CA ALA A 347 -13.10 19.35 -30.64
C ALA A 347 -14.48 18.71 -30.88
N LEU A 348 -15.10 18.95 -32.05
CA LEU A 348 -16.34 18.31 -32.48
C LEU A 348 -16.12 16.83 -32.86
N VAL A 349 -15.03 16.54 -33.58
CA VAL A 349 -14.70 15.19 -34.06
C VAL A 349 -14.12 14.31 -32.95
N ASP A 350 -13.24 14.86 -32.10
CA ASP A 350 -12.61 14.18 -30.98
C ASP A 350 -12.88 14.96 -29.69
N THR A 351 -14.05 14.70 -29.13
CA THR A 351 -14.49 15.35 -27.90
C THR A 351 -13.59 15.04 -26.70
N LYS A 352 -12.74 14.00 -26.73
CA LYS A 352 -11.83 13.69 -25.60
C LYS A 352 -10.39 14.14 -25.86
N ALA A 353 -10.09 14.68 -27.04
CA ALA A 353 -8.73 14.94 -27.51
C ALA A 353 -7.82 13.72 -27.28
N VAL A 354 -8.30 12.53 -27.68
CA VAL A 354 -7.58 11.25 -27.53
C VAL A 354 -6.23 11.32 -28.22
N TRP A 355 -6.16 11.99 -29.38
CA TRP A 355 -4.90 12.22 -30.10
C TRP A 355 -3.84 12.88 -29.19
N PHE A 356 -4.20 14.00 -28.55
CA PHE A 356 -3.29 14.75 -27.68
C PHE A 356 -2.95 13.95 -26.41
N LYS A 357 -3.92 13.20 -25.87
CA LYS A 357 -3.70 12.29 -24.74
C LYS A 357 -2.62 11.24 -25.06
N LYS A 358 -2.70 10.60 -26.23
CA LYS A 358 -1.70 9.62 -26.66
C LYS A 358 -0.35 10.29 -26.93
N TRP A 359 -0.35 11.49 -27.49
CA TRP A 359 0.90 12.21 -27.78
C TRP A 359 1.68 12.62 -26.53
N MET A 360 0.95 12.95 -25.47
CA MET A 360 1.52 13.33 -24.19
C MET A 360 1.88 12.11 -23.31
N HIS A 361 1.63 10.88 -23.76
CA HIS A 361 1.89 9.65 -22.97
C HIS A 361 3.38 9.25 -23.01
N ALA A 362 3.96 9.10 -24.21
CA ALA A 362 5.36 8.72 -24.36
C ALA A 362 6.31 9.90 -24.07
N HIS A 363 7.42 9.65 -23.37
CA HIS A 363 8.41 10.68 -23.05
C HIS A 363 8.97 11.37 -24.30
N TYR A 364 9.28 10.57 -25.33
CA TYR A 364 9.88 10.99 -26.59
C TYR A 364 9.04 12.07 -27.30
N SER A 365 7.78 11.77 -27.58
CA SER A 365 6.85 12.70 -28.23
C SER A 365 6.45 13.89 -27.38
N ARG A 366 6.23 13.66 -26.07
CA ARG A 366 5.88 14.72 -25.12
C ARG A 366 6.92 15.82 -25.10
N THR A 367 8.20 15.45 -25.15
CA THR A 367 9.31 16.41 -25.13
C THR A 367 9.27 17.33 -26.35
N THR A 368 9.05 16.78 -27.55
CA THR A 368 8.92 17.54 -28.79
C THR A 368 7.69 18.45 -28.78
N VAL A 369 6.52 17.93 -28.38
CA VAL A 369 5.28 18.72 -28.29
C VAL A 369 5.44 19.91 -27.35
N LEU A 370 5.97 19.69 -26.14
CA LEU A 370 6.16 20.76 -25.15
C LEU A 370 7.19 21.79 -25.62
N ARG A 371 8.29 21.35 -26.25
CA ARG A 371 9.33 22.23 -26.81
C ARG A 371 8.76 23.15 -27.89
N LEU A 372 7.94 22.63 -28.81
CA LEU A 372 7.32 23.41 -29.88
C LEU A 372 6.24 24.36 -29.36
N LEU A 373 5.45 23.92 -28.37
CA LEU A 373 4.47 24.78 -27.68
C LEU A 373 5.13 25.93 -26.91
N GLU A 374 6.30 25.70 -26.30
CA GLU A 374 7.05 26.72 -25.58
C GLU A 374 7.71 27.74 -26.53
N LYS A 375 8.43 27.25 -27.54
CA LYS A 375 9.29 28.08 -28.40
C LYS A 375 8.55 28.76 -29.55
N LYS A 376 7.62 28.05 -30.22
CA LYS A 376 7.01 28.52 -31.48
C LYS A 376 5.51 28.80 -31.37
N TYR A 377 4.77 28.00 -30.60
CA TYR A 377 3.30 28.03 -30.61
C TYR A 377 2.66 28.38 -29.26
N LYS A 378 3.32 29.22 -28.44
CA LYS A 378 2.85 29.66 -27.10
C LYS A 378 1.49 30.39 -27.13
N SER A 379 1.12 30.94 -28.29
CA SER A 379 -0.17 31.58 -28.54
C SER A 379 -1.36 30.63 -28.36
N LEU A 380 -1.20 29.32 -28.62
CA LEU A 380 -2.24 28.31 -28.42
C LEU A 380 -2.65 28.20 -26.96
N ILE A 381 -1.67 28.07 -26.07
CA ILE A 381 -1.89 27.95 -24.63
C ILE A 381 -2.52 29.24 -24.08
N THR A 382 -2.01 30.39 -24.53
CA THR A 382 -2.55 31.71 -24.15
C THR A 382 -4.02 31.84 -24.56
N THR A 383 -4.36 31.37 -25.78
CA THR A 383 -5.74 31.42 -26.29
C THR A 383 -6.66 30.47 -25.52
N ALA A 384 -6.21 29.26 -25.21
CA ALA A 384 -6.98 28.29 -24.43
C ALA A 384 -7.30 28.80 -23.01
N ILE A 385 -6.31 29.37 -22.31
CA ILE A 385 -6.54 29.96 -20.98
C ILE A 385 -7.47 31.17 -21.06
N GLN A 386 -7.30 32.02 -22.08
CA GLN A 386 -8.18 33.17 -22.29
C GLN A 386 -9.65 32.73 -22.49
N GLN A 387 -9.89 31.62 -23.18
CA GLN A 387 -11.22 31.05 -23.33
C GLN A 387 -11.79 30.53 -22.00
N CYS A 388 -10.98 29.85 -21.18
CA CYS A 388 -11.40 29.42 -19.83
C CYS A 388 -11.82 30.62 -18.97
N VAL A 389 -11.07 31.72 -19.00
CA VAL A 389 -11.39 32.95 -18.26
C VAL A 389 -12.66 33.62 -18.81
N GLN A 390 -12.81 33.71 -20.13
CA GLN A 390 -14.01 34.27 -20.75
C GLN A 390 -15.27 33.47 -20.39
N TYR A 391 -15.15 32.14 -20.39
CA TYR A 391 -16.24 31.24 -19.99
C TYR A 391 -16.61 31.42 -18.52
N PHE A 392 -15.61 31.51 -17.64
CA PHE A 392 -15.84 31.78 -16.22
C PHE A 392 -16.63 33.09 -15.99
N GLU A 393 -16.27 34.18 -16.66
CA GLU A 393 -17.00 35.46 -16.54
C GLU A 393 -18.44 35.37 -17.08
N LEU A 394 -18.69 34.53 -18.10
CA LEU A 394 -20.03 34.24 -18.61
C LEU A 394 -20.88 33.46 -17.60
N CYS A 395 -20.29 32.45 -16.93
CA CYS A 395 -20.96 31.71 -15.87
C CYS A 395 -21.33 32.62 -14.69
N LYS A 396 -20.44 33.55 -14.32
CA LYS A 396 -20.67 34.53 -13.25
C LYS A 396 -21.85 35.47 -13.54
N THR A 397 -22.10 35.77 -14.81
CA THR A 397 -23.18 36.68 -15.26
C THR A 397 -24.50 35.97 -15.60
N ARG A 398 -24.62 34.64 -15.36
CA ARG A 398 -25.82 33.81 -15.63
C ARG A 398 -26.39 33.91 -17.06
N LYS A 399 -25.55 34.18 -18.07
CA LYS A 399 -25.94 34.23 -19.50
C LYS A 399 -25.29 33.11 -20.33
N ALA A 400 -25.21 31.90 -19.78
CA ALA A 400 -24.53 30.79 -20.44
C ALA A 400 -25.54 29.88 -21.18
N GLU A 401 -25.71 30.09 -22.48
CA GLU A 401 -26.16 29.02 -23.39
C GLU A 401 -24.99 28.09 -23.71
N GLU A 402 -25.32 26.80 -23.87
CA GLU A 402 -24.42 25.65 -23.96
C GLU A 402 -23.40 25.75 -25.11
N THR A 403 -22.23 26.36 -24.90
CA THR A 403 -21.09 26.18 -25.83
C THR A 403 -19.72 26.31 -25.16
N LEU A 404 -19.12 25.20 -24.73
CA LEU A 404 -17.64 25.10 -24.73
C LEU A 404 -17.09 23.66 -24.72
N GLY A 405 -16.52 23.22 -25.85
CA GLY A 405 -15.71 22.01 -25.97
C GLY A 405 -14.20 22.21 -25.72
N HIS A 406 -13.74 23.40 -25.33
CA HIS A 406 -12.37 23.86 -25.64
C HIS A 406 -11.36 23.96 -24.48
N SER A 407 -11.73 23.71 -23.22
CA SER A 407 -10.72 23.63 -22.13
C SER A 407 -9.90 22.32 -22.14
N LYS A 408 -10.15 21.43 -23.11
CA LYS A 408 -9.75 20.03 -23.05
C LYS A 408 -8.25 19.76 -23.22
N HIS A 409 -7.55 20.61 -23.96
CA HIS A 409 -6.13 20.43 -24.30
C HIS A 409 -5.16 20.88 -23.19
N CYS A 410 -5.53 21.86 -22.35
CA CYS A 410 -4.69 22.29 -21.22
C CYS A 410 -4.59 21.24 -20.09
N ARG A 411 -5.53 20.29 -20.06
CA ARG A 411 -5.71 19.31 -18.97
C ARG A 411 -4.50 18.38 -18.76
N ARG A 412 -3.86 17.95 -19.85
CA ARG A 412 -2.73 17.01 -19.82
C ARG A 412 -1.37 17.71 -19.61
N LEU A 413 -1.31 19.03 -19.83
CA LEU A 413 -0.09 19.82 -19.67
C LEU A 413 0.32 19.92 -18.20
N LEU A 414 -0.66 20.11 -17.30
CA LEU A 414 -0.42 20.30 -15.86
C LEU A 414 0.11 19.05 -15.15
N ILE A 415 -0.13 17.87 -15.73
CA ILE A 415 0.36 16.58 -15.21
C ILE A 415 1.89 16.51 -15.27
N TYR A 416 2.55 17.20 -16.21
CA TYR A 416 3.98 17.06 -16.40
C TYR A 416 4.76 18.30 -15.98
N LYS A 417 5.91 18.09 -15.33
CA LYS A 417 6.78 19.16 -14.82
C LYS A 417 7.17 20.18 -15.91
N GLN A 418 7.54 19.73 -17.11
CA GLN A 418 7.85 20.67 -18.22
C GLN A 418 6.61 21.45 -18.70
N GLY A 419 5.41 20.88 -18.60
CA GLY A 419 4.18 21.60 -18.95
C GLY A 419 3.82 22.67 -17.92
N ARG A 420 4.09 22.44 -16.62
CA ARG A 420 3.91 23.44 -15.55
C ARG A 420 4.86 24.62 -15.67
N LYS A 421 6.08 24.41 -16.20
CA LYS A 421 7.06 25.48 -16.50
C LYS A 421 6.60 26.50 -17.55
N LEU A 422 5.52 26.20 -18.29
CA LEU A 422 4.94 27.14 -19.26
C LEU A 422 4.23 28.33 -18.58
N PHE A 423 3.98 28.23 -17.27
CA PHE A 423 3.43 29.28 -16.43
C PHE A 423 4.55 30.07 -15.72
N PRO A 424 4.37 31.38 -15.52
CA PRO A 424 3.13 32.14 -15.70
C PRO A 424 2.91 32.66 -17.14
N ILE A 425 1.65 32.93 -17.50
CA ILE A 425 1.23 33.32 -18.87
C ILE A 425 0.62 34.72 -18.88
N LYS A 426 1.06 35.57 -19.82
CA LYS A 426 0.54 36.93 -20.02
C LYS A 426 -0.69 36.92 -20.93
N LEU A 427 -1.86 37.31 -20.40
CA LEU A 427 -3.09 37.44 -21.18
C LEU A 427 -3.21 38.85 -21.78
N LYS A 428 -3.72 38.96 -23.02
CA LYS A 428 -3.86 40.26 -23.72
C LYS A 428 -4.87 41.22 -23.04
N ASN A 429 -5.84 40.71 -22.28
CA ASN A 429 -6.97 41.49 -21.74
C ASN A 429 -6.94 41.68 -20.21
N LYS A 430 -5.88 41.23 -19.51
CA LYS A 430 -5.69 41.42 -18.05
C LYS A 430 -4.31 42.02 -17.80
N LYS A 431 -4.20 42.98 -16.87
CA LYS A 431 -2.92 43.63 -16.52
C LYS A 431 -1.93 42.73 -15.75
N GLY A 432 -2.29 41.49 -15.42
CA GLY A 432 -1.48 40.54 -14.64
C GLY A 432 -1.09 39.27 -15.40
N LEU A 433 0.00 38.65 -14.96
CA LEU A 433 0.41 37.30 -15.34
C LEU A 433 -0.51 36.27 -14.63
N VAL A 434 -1.03 35.28 -15.35
CA VAL A 434 -1.79 34.17 -14.74
C VAL A 434 -0.81 33.11 -14.28
N SER A 435 -0.72 32.90 -12.97
CA SER A 435 0.11 31.85 -12.37
C SER A 435 -0.57 30.48 -12.47
N LEU A 436 0.17 29.42 -12.15
CA LEU A 436 -0.36 28.07 -12.04
C LEU A 436 -1.48 27.98 -10.99
N VAL A 437 -1.28 28.63 -9.84
CA VAL A 437 -2.26 28.67 -8.74
C VAL A 437 -3.54 29.38 -9.17
N ASP A 438 -3.43 30.51 -9.89
CA ASP A 438 -4.60 31.24 -10.40
C ASP A 438 -5.46 30.38 -11.35
N LEU A 439 -4.82 29.51 -12.15
CA LEU A 439 -5.53 28.59 -13.03
C LEU A 439 -6.27 27.50 -12.24
N ILE A 440 -5.65 26.95 -11.20
CA ILE A 440 -6.28 25.94 -10.32
C ILE A 440 -7.45 26.55 -9.55
N VAL A 441 -7.30 27.78 -9.04
CA VAL A 441 -8.39 28.52 -8.40
C VAL A 441 -9.55 28.72 -9.37
N LEU A 442 -9.27 29.11 -10.62
CA LEU A 442 -10.28 29.25 -11.66
C LEU A 442 -11.00 27.92 -11.96
N PHE A 443 -10.27 26.81 -11.99
CA PHE A 443 -10.85 25.48 -12.13
C PHE A 443 -11.79 25.12 -10.97
N ILE A 444 -11.39 25.36 -9.73
CA ILE A 444 -12.26 25.12 -8.56
C ILE A 444 -13.50 26.00 -8.62
N GLN A 445 -13.36 27.28 -8.97
CA GLN A 445 -14.49 28.19 -9.09
C GLN A 445 -15.45 27.77 -10.23
N LEU A 446 -14.96 27.20 -11.33
CA LEU A 446 -15.83 26.65 -12.39
C LEU A 446 -16.73 25.50 -11.91
N ILE A 447 -16.27 24.68 -10.96
CA ILE A 447 -17.11 23.63 -10.35
C ILE A 447 -18.33 24.26 -9.66
N TYR A 448 -18.13 25.42 -9.04
CA TYR A 448 -19.18 26.15 -8.31
C TYR A 448 -20.14 26.92 -9.23
N TYR A 449 -19.64 27.65 -10.23
CA TYR A 449 -20.46 28.52 -11.07
C TYR A 449 -21.12 27.82 -12.27
N SER A 450 -20.73 26.59 -12.60
CA SER A 450 -21.30 25.81 -13.71
C SER A 450 -21.71 24.39 -13.26
N PRO A 451 -22.64 24.25 -12.30
CA PRO A 451 -23.03 22.94 -11.80
C PRO A 451 -23.70 22.09 -12.90
N SER A 452 -23.30 20.82 -13.00
CA SER A 452 -23.91 19.85 -13.90
C SER A 452 -25.39 19.70 -13.56
N CYS A 453 -26.30 19.95 -14.50
CA CYS A 453 -27.72 19.66 -14.32
C CYS A 453 -27.94 18.15 -14.54
N PRO A 454 -28.42 17.38 -13.55
CA PRO A 454 -28.74 15.97 -13.77
C PRO A 454 -29.99 15.91 -14.65
N LYS A 455 -29.83 15.56 -15.94
CA LYS A 455 -30.97 15.18 -16.79
C LYS A 455 -31.40 13.78 -16.37
N MET A 456 -32.60 13.71 -15.79
CA MET A 456 -33.30 12.47 -15.46
C MET A 456 -33.89 11.90 -16.75
N THR A 457 -33.05 11.25 -17.57
CA THR A 457 -33.52 10.39 -18.66
C THR A 457 -32.61 9.16 -18.77
N SER A 458 -33.23 7.99 -18.66
CA SER A 458 -32.65 6.68 -18.90
C SER A 458 -32.07 6.58 -20.32
N ALA A 459 -30.78 6.84 -20.47
CA ALA A 459 -30.02 6.45 -21.65
C ALA A 459 -28.61 6.06 -21.20
N THR A 460 -28.36 4.76 -21.15
CA THR A 460 -27.16 4.07 -20.63
C THR A 460 -25.84 4.40 -21.36
N HIS A 461 -25.82 5.41 -22.25
CA HIS A 461 -24.66 5.77 -23.08
C HIS A 461 -24.40 7.28 -23.28
N ALA A 462 -25.07 8.19 -22.55
CA ALA A 462 -24.76 9.62 -22.64
C ALA A 462 -23.67 10.02 -21.62
N GLU A 463 -22.41 10.07 -22.04
CA GLU A 463 -21.33 10.62 -21.20
C GLU A 463 -21.60 12.10 -20.87
N ASN A 464 -21.71 12.43 -19.58
CA ASN A 464 -21.96 13.80 -19.12
C ASN A 464 -20.71 14.70 -19.34
N TYR A 465 -20.69 15.47 -20.41
CA TYR A 465 -19.61 16.42 -20.76
C TYR A 465 -19.69 17.76 -20.00
N SER A 466 -20.14 17.77 -18.75
CA SER A 466 -20.26 19.02 -18.00
C SER A 466 -18.87 19.59 -17.66
N PRO A 467 -18.68 20.93 -17.74
CA PRO A 467 -17.41 21.56 -17.37
C PRO A 467 -16.97 21.23 -15.94
N ALA A 468 -17.91 21.17 -15.00
CA ALA A 468 -17.63 20.81 -13.60
C ALA A 468 -17.10 19.37 -13.46
N SER A 469 -17.72 18.38 -14.12
CA SER A 469 -17.27 16.97 -14.10
C SER A 469 -15.86 16.85 -14.70
N MET A 470 -15.64 17.52 -15.84
CA MET A 470 -14.36 17.49 -16.54
C MET A 470 -13.22 18.14 -15.75
N VAL A 471 -13.48 19.26 -15.08
CA VAL A 471 -12.48 19.92 -14.24
C VAL A 471 -12.20 19.10 -12.98
N THR A 472 -13.23 18.49 -12.39
CA THR A 472 -13.08 17.59 -11.25
C THR A 472 -12.19 16.40 -11.59
N GLU A 473 -12.36 15.78 -12.76
CA GLU A 473 -11.49 14.68 -13.23
C GLU A 473 -10.01 15.11 -13.34
N VAL A 474 -9.74 16.35 -13.79
CA VAL A 474 -8.38 16.89 -13.85
C VAL A 474 -7.79 17.06 -12.45
N LEU A 475 -8.55 17.66 -11.53
CA LEU A 475 -8.10 17.84 -10.16
C LEU A 475 -7.86 16.49 -9.48
N TRP A 476 -8.68 15.48 -9.75
CA TRP A 476 -8.43 14.11 -9.28
C TRP A 476 -7.12 13.54 -9.82
N ILE A 477 -6.87 13.63 -11.13
CA ILE A 477 -5.60 13.17 -11.73
C ILE A 477 -4.40 13.90 -11.12
N LEU A 478 -4.53 15.19 -10.82
CA LEU A 478 -3.48 15.97 -10.15
C LEU A 478 -3.27 15.51 -8.70
N CYS A 479 -4.33 15.15 -7.96
CA CYS A 479 -4.23 14.58 -6.62
C CYS A 479 -3.55 13.21 -6.63
N ASP A 480 -3.82 12.37 -7.64
CA ASP A 480 -3.33 11.00 -7.69
C ASP A 480 -1.80 10.92 -7.95
N GLN A 481 -1.16 12.03 -8.36
CA GLN A 481 0.29 12.12 -8.57
C GLN A 481 0.95 13.04 -7.54
N LYS A 482 1.75 12.47 -6.63
CA LYS A 482 2.38 13.16 -5.50
C LYS A 482 3.09 14.47 -5.88
N GLU A 483 3.98 14.41 -6.87
CA GLU A 483 4.78 15.57 -7.33
C GLU A 483 3.92 16.69 -7.93
N CYS A 484 2.80 16.32 -8.56
CA CYS A 484 1.86 17.27 -9.16
C CYS A 484 0.98 17.92 -8.10
N ALA A 485 0.53 17.14 -7.12
CA ALA A 485 -0.30 17.63 -6.03
C ALA A 485 0.45 18.65 -5.17
N VAL A 486 1.73 18.41 -4.87
CA VAL A 486 2.57 19.34 -4.10
C VAL A 486 2.72 20.70 -4.81
N GLU A 487 3.03 20.70 -6.12
CA GLU A 487 3.25 21.95 -6.86
C GLU A 487 1.93 22.68 -7.23
N CYS A 488 0.81 21.97 -7.37
CA CYS A 488 -0.46 22.55 -7.87
C CYS A 488 -1.53 22.76 -6.78
N LEU A 489 -1.69 21.81 -5.86
CA LEU A 489 -2.87 21.68 -4.99
C LEU A 489 -2.57 21.95 -3.51
N TYR A 490 -1.38 21.58 -3.03
CA TYR A 490 -0.99 21.77 -1.62
C TYR A 490 -0.52 23.21 -1.36
N ASN A 491 -1.42 24.14 -1.62
CA ASN A 491 -1.25 25.57 -1.38
C ASN A 491 -2.45 26.09 -0.58
N ASN A 492 -2.20 26.90 0.45
CA ASN A 492 -3.27 27.48 1.28
C ASN A 492 -4.36 28.18 0.46
N ILE A 493 -4.00 28.93 -0.58
CA ILE A 493 -4.98 29.65 -1.42
C ILE A 493 -5.94 28.68 -2.10
N VAL A 494 -5.44 27.53 -2.54
CA VAL A 494 -6.23 26.48 -3.20
C VAL A 494 -7.16 25.80 -2.19
N ILE A 495 -6.67 25.48 -0.99
CA ILE A 495 -7.47 24.89 0.09
C ILE A 495 -8.57 25.86 0.54
N GLU A 496 -8.25 27.13 0.79
CA GLU A 496 -9.24 28.17 1.13
C GLU A 496 -10.31 28.31 0.04
N THR A 497 -9.91 28.24 -1.24
CA THR A 497 -10.87 28.27 -2.35
C THR A 497 -11.81 27.06 -2.35
N LEU A 498 -11.31 25.86 -2.01
CA LEU A 498 -12.13 24.65 -1.87
C LEU A 498 -13.09 24.73 -0.66
N LEU A 499 -12.67 25.38 0.42
CA LEU A 499 -13.45 25.53 1.65
C LEU A 499 -14.44 26.70 1.62
N GLN A 500 -14.24 27.68 0.74
CA GLN A 500 -15.09 28.87 0.63
C GLN A 500 -16.61 28.57 0.51
N PRO A 501 -17.06 27.57 -0.28
CA PRO A 501 -18.49 27.23 -0.35
C PRO A 501 -19.04 26.72 0.97
N ILE A 502 -18.23 25.98 1.74
CA ILE A 502 -18.58 25.46 3.07
C ILE A 502 -18.72 26.63 4.04
N HIS A 503 -17.78 27.58 4.03
CA HIS A 503 -17.86 28.79 4.84
C HIS A 503 -19.11 29.62 4.56
N ASN A 504 -19.49 29.78 3.29
CA ASN A 504 -20.67 30.54 2.90
C ASN A 504 -21.96 29.86 3.41
N LEU A 505 -22.06 28.53 3.31
CA LEU A 505 -23.19 27.75 3.82
C LEU A 505 -23.26 27.79 5.36
N MET A 506 -22.12 27.76 6.03
CA MET A 506 -22.03 27.85 7.49
C MET A 506 -22.45 29.22 8.04
N LYS A 507 -22.18 30.31 7.32
CA LYS A 507 -22.49 31.70 7.72
C LYS A 507 -23.93 32.15 7.38
N GLY A 508 -24.72 31.33 6.67
CA GLY A 508 -26.15 31.60 6.41
C GLY A 508 -26.45 32.85 5.59
N THR A 509 -25.50 33.35 4.78
CA THR A 509 -25.66 34.65 4.11
C THR A 509 -26.47 34.50 2.82
N GLU A 510 -27.69 35.05 2.78
CA GLU A 510 -28.63 35.05 1.64
C GLU A 510 -28.08 35.67 0.33
N ALA A 511 -26.90 36.31 0.39
CA ALA A 511 -26.26 36.98 -0.74
C ALA A 511 -25.24 36.12 -1.51
N SER A 512 -24.97 34.88 -1.11
CA SER A 512 -24.03 33.99 -1.83
C SER A 512 -24.77 33.10 -2.84
N PRO A 513 -24.24 32.85 -4.05
CA PRO A 513 -24.90 31.98 -5.01
C PRO A 513 -25.15 30.59 -4.41
N ASN A 514 -26.39 30.09 -4.49
CA ASN A 514 -26.75 28.75 -4.02
C ASN A 514 -25.78 27.70 -4.61
N CYS A 515 -24.91 27.13 -3.77
CA CYS A 515 -24.02 26.06 -4.17
C CYS A 515 -24.85 24.81 -4.47
N SER A 516 -24.67 24.19 -5.65
CA SER A 516 -25.38 22.94 -5.94
C SER A 516 -24.82 21.79 -5.10
N GLU A 517 -25.67 20.82 -4.77
CA GLU A 517 -25.26 19.59 -4.09
C GLU A 517 -24.22 18.80 -4.91
N THR A 518 -24.33 18.85 -6.24
CA THR A 518 -23.34 18.24 -7.15
C THR A 518 -21.97 18.89 -7.06
N ALA A 519 -21.88 20.21 -6.90
CA ALA A 519 -20.61 20.91 -6.69
C ALA A 519 -19.99 20.53 -5.34
N LEU A 520 -20.81 20.44 -4.28
CA LEU A 520 -20.37 19.98 -2.96
C LEU A 520 -19.80 18.55 -2.98
N ILE A 521 -20.45 17.63 -3.70
CA ILE A 521 -19.94 16.25 -3.87
C ILE A 521 -18.59 16.25 -4.59
N HIS A 522 -18.43 17.05 -5.65
CA HIS A 522 -17.16 17.16 -6.36
C HIS A 522 -16.05 17.73 -5.47
N ILE A 523 -16.35 18.78 -4.69
CA ILE A 523 -15.41 19.38 -3.72
C ILE A 523 -15.00 18.38 -2.66
N ALA A 524 -15.96 17.69 -2.04
CA ALA A 524 -15.68 16.65 -1.05
C ALA A 524 -14.81 15.53 -1.65
N GLY A 525 -15.09 15.11 -2.89
CA GLY A 525 -14.27 14.13 -3.59
C GLY A 525 -12.82 14.57 -3.85
N ILE A 526 -12.57 15.88 -4.03
CA ILE A 526 -11.21 16.44 -4.15
C ILE A 526 -10.54 16.50 -2.76
N LEU A 527 -11.24 17.01 -1.75
CA LEU A 527 -10.75 17.11 -0.37
C LEU A 527 -10.41 15.74 0.23
N ALA A 528 -11.22 14.71 -0.05
CA ALA A 528 -10.95 13.34 0.40
C ALA A 528 -9.63 12.81 -0.20
N ARG A 529 -9.33 13.11 -1.47
CA ARG A 529 -8.05 12.72 -2.08
C ARG A 529 -6.87 13.49 -1.50
N ILE A 530 -7.04 14.79 -1.24
CA ILE A 530 -6.02 15.61 -0.55
C ILE A 530 -5.74 15.03 0.85
N ALA A 531 -6.78 14.70 1.61
CA ALA A 531 -6.65 14.12 2.95
C ALA A 531 -6.07 12.69 2.96
N SER A 532 -6.16 11.96 1.85
CA SER A 532 -5.62 10.59 1.75
C SER A 532 -4.10 10.53 1.58
N VAL A 533 -3.46 11.67 1.28
CA VAL A 533 -2.01 11.80 1.11
C VAL A 533 -1.44 12.62 2.28
N GLU A 534 -0.27 12.23 2.78
CA GLU A 534 0.33 12.80 3.98
C GLU A 534 0.56 14.30 3.92
N GLU A 535 1.19 14.82 2.85
CA GLU A 535 1.45 16.26 2.73
C GLU A 535 0.15 17.08 2.65
N GLY A 536 -0.89 16.52 2.00
CA GLY A 536 -2.21 17.14 1.92
C GLY A 536 -2.97 17.11 3.25
N LEU A 537 -2.87 16.01 3.99
CA LEU A 537 -3.44 15.87 5.33
C LEU A 537 -2.81 16.86 6.32
N ILE A 538 -1.48 16.96 6.35
CA ILE A 538 -0.75 17.92 7.18
C ILE A 538 -1.22 19.34 6.91
N LEU A 539 -1.38 19.71 5.62
CA LEU A 539 -1.87 21.02 5.22
C LEU A 539 -3.31 21.28 5.72
N LEU A 540 -4.18 20.28 5.73
CA LEU A 540 -5.55 20.40 6.26
C LEU A 540 -5.58 20.52 7.78
N LEU A 541 -4.67 19.84 8.49
CA LEU A 541 -4.59 19.84 9.95
C LEU A 541 -3.99 21.14 10.49
N TYR A 542 -2.86 21.57 9.95
CA TYR A 542 -2.05 22.66 10.51
C TYR A 542 -1.96 23.92 9.61
N GLY A 543 -2.36 23.83 8.33
CA GLY A 543 -2.12 24.90 7.35
C GLY A 543 -0.63 25.04 7.00
N ALA A 544 -0.27 26.05 6.18
CA ALA A 544 1.14 26.25 5.78
C ALA A 544 2.10 26.68 6.91
N ASN A 545 1.59 27.04 8.10
CA ASN A 545 2.41 27.43 9.25
C ASN A 545 2.31 26.37 10.35
N MET A 546 3.30 25.48 10.43
CA MET A 546 3.41 24.43 11.46
C MET A 546 3.43 24.95 12.93
N ASN A 547 3.60 26.26 13.15
CA ASN A 547 3.92 26.84 14.46
C ASN A 547 2.79 27.66 15.11
N SER A 548 1.58 27.73 14.56
CA SER A 548 0.49 28.47 15.22
C SER A 548 -0.26 27.58 16.21
N SER A 549 0.13 27.68 17.48
CA SER A 549 -0.55 27.10 18.65
C SER A 549 -1.89 27.78 19.00
N GLN A 550 -2.62 28.31 18.02
CA GLN A 550 -3.92 28.93 18.21
C GLN A 550 -4.98 28.15 17.44
N GLU A 551 -6.14 28.00 18.07
CA GLU A 551 -7.41 27.45 17.55
C GLU A 551 -7.95 28.28 16.36
N SER A 552 -7.11 28.59 15.38
CA SER A 552 -7.53 29.15 14.11
C SER A 552 -8.17 28.04 13.29
N SER A 553 -9.34 28.32 12.70
CA SER A 553 -10.15 27.42 11.89
C SER A 553 -9.38 26.80 10.72
N THR A 554 -8.60 25.74 10.96
CA THR A 554 -7.92 24.99 9.90
C THR A 554 -8.94 24.20 9.08
N GLY A 555 -8.53 23.74 7.90
CA GLY A 555 -9.42 23.04 6.97
C GLY A 555 -10.12 21.83 7.60
N ALA A 556 -9.39 21.05 8.41
CA ALA A 556 -9.95 19.90 9.11
C ALA A 556 -11.08 20.27 10.08
N HIS A 557 -10.91 21.33 10.88
CA HIS A 557 -11.93 21.82 11.81
C HIS A 557 -13.20 22.28 11.09
N ILE A 558 -13.06 22.99 9.97
CA ILE A 558 -14.19 23.48 9.16
C ILE A 558 -14.98 22.31 8.55
N ILE A 559 -14.27 21.34 7.97
CA ILE A 559 -14.88 20.15 7.37
C ILE A 559 -15.63 19.33 8.42
N ALA A 560 -15.04 19.13 9.60
CA ALA A 560 -15.66 18.36 10.68
C ALA A 560 -16.88 19.05 11.27
N GLN A 561 -16.81 20.37 11.50
CA GLN A 561 -17.96 21.15 11.98
C GLN A 561 -19.12 21.10 10.98
N PHE A 562 -18.83 21.25 9.68
CA PHE A 562 -19.83 21.15 8.63
C PHE A 562 -20.43 19.74 8.53
N SER A 563 -19.60 18.71 8.61
CA SER A 563 -20.04 17.30 8.57
C SER A 563 -20.92 16.94 9.76
N LYS A 564 -20.58 17.42 10.96
CA LYS A 564 -21.41 17.28 12.15
C LYS A 564 -22.75 17.97 11.97
N LYS A 565 -22.76 19.22 11.50
CA LYS A 565 -23.98 19.97 11.24
C LYS A 565 -24.88 19.26 10.22
N LEU A 566 -24.30 18.70 9.16
CA LEU A 566 -25.03 17.90 8.16
C LEU A 566 -25.66 16.63 8.76
N LEU A 567 -25.07 16.04 9.79
CA LEU A 567 -25.57 14.84 10.46
C LEU A 567 -26.65 15.15 11.50
N ASP A 568 -26.41 16.16 12.34
CA ASP A 568 -27.22 16.47 13.53
C ASP A 568 -28.38 17.44 13.23
N GLU A 569 -28.22 18.36 12.27
CA GLU A 569 -29.20 19.39 11.93
C GLU A 569 -29.68 19.25 10.46
N ASP A 570 -30.98 19.40 10.21
CA ASP A 570 -31.48 19.56 8.85
C ASP A 570 -31.18 21.00 8.40
N ILE A 571 -30.15 21.16 7.58
CA ILE A 571 -29.84 22.45 6.94
C ILE A 571 -31.04 22.81 6.05
N SER A 572 -31.73 23.91 6.37
CA SER A 572 -32.96 24.37 5.70
C SER A 572 -32.87 24.46 4.18
N ILE A 573 -31.66 24.68 3.64
CA ILE A 573 -31.36 24.76 2.21
C ILE A 573 -31.52 23.41 1.49
N PHE A 574 -31.36 22.28 2.20
CA PHE A 574 -31.40 20.94 1.64
C PHE A 574 -32.62 20.10 2.07
N SER A 575 -33.56 20.70 2.80
CA SER A 575 -34.76 20.03 3.29
C SER A 575 -35.59 19.44 2.13
N GLY A 576 -35.72 18.11 2.11
CA GLY A 576 -36.48 17.37 1.09
C GLY A 576 -35.69 16.96 -0.16
N SER A 577 -34.37 17.20 -0.22
CA SER A 577 -33.54 16.76 -1.36
C SER A 577 -33.20 15.26 -1.31
N GLN A 578 -33.36 14.58 -2.45
CA GLN A 578 -32.93 13.17 -2.63
C GLN A 578 -31.39 13.00 -2.64
N MET A 579 -30.62 14.07 -2.89
CA MET A 579 -29.16 14.02 -2.97
C MET A 579 -28.47 14.28 -1.63
N LEU A 580 -29.22 14.71 -0.61
CA LEU A 580 -28.68 15.01 0.71
C LEU A 580 -27.89 13.84 1.34
N PRO A 581 -28.35 12.56 1.30
CA PRO A 581 -27.55 11.43 1.79
C PRO A 581 -26.20 11.29 1.08
N VAL A 582 -26.15 11.57 -0.23
CA VAL A 582 -24.90 11.51 -1.02
C VAL A 582 -23.95 12.63 -0.61
N VAL A 583 -24.46 13.83 -0.34
CA VAL A 583 -23.66 14.95 0.20
C VAL A 583 -23.13 14.61 1.60
N LYS A 584 -23.97 14.08 2.49
CA LYS A 584 -23.56 13.63 3.82
C LYS A 584 -22.43 12.60 3.71
N GLY A 585 -22.61 11.56 2.89
CA GLY A 585 -21.60 10.52 2.67
C GLY A 585 -20.29 11.06 2.10
N ALA A 586 -20.36 12.01 1.17
CA ALA A 586 -19.16 12.60 0.57
C ALA A 586 -18.30 13.32 1.63
N PHE A 587 -18.91 14.11 2.52
CA PHE A 587 -18.19 14.84 3.56
C PHE A 587 -17.75 13.98 4.74
N ILE A 588 -18.54 12.97 5.12
CA ILE A 588 -18.11 11.97 6.12
C ILE A 588 -16.91 11.19 5.59
N SER A 589 -16.89 10.86 4.28
CA SER A 589 -15.73 10.23 3.64
C SER A 589 -14.46 11.09 3.68
N VAL A 590 -14.59 12.43 3.61
CA VAL A 590 -13.44 13.33 3.85
C VAL A 590 -12.98 13.22 5.30
N CYS A 591 -13.89 13.32 6.27
CA CYS A 591 -13.56 13.17 7.69
C CYS A 591 -12.91 11.82 7.97
N ARG A 592 -13.36 10.76 7.29
CA ARG A 592 -12.81 9.41 7.39
C ARG A 592 -11.34 9.34 7.04
N GLN A 593 -10.92 9.98 5.96
CA GLN A 593 -9.49 10.02 5.63
C GLN A 593 -8.66 10.70 6.73
N ILE A 594 -9.25 11.68 7.43
CA ILE A 594 -8.58 12.41 8.50
C ILE A 594 -8.53 11.57 9.79
N TYR A 595 -9.68 11.12 10.32
CA TYR A 595 -9.74 10.40 11.60
C TYR A 595 -9.20 8.96 11.54
N SER A 596 -8.95 8.40 10.34
CA SER A 596 -8.26 7.11 10.20
C SER A 596 -6.78 7.18 10.58
N THR A 597 -6.25 8.37 10.89
CA THR A 597 -4.88 8.60 11.36
C THR A 597 -4.88 9.05 12.82
N CYS A 598 -3.84 8.70 13.58
CA CYS A 598 -3.76 9.04 15.00
C CYS A 598 -3.79 10.57 15.25
N GLU A 599 -3.07 11.33 14.44
CA GLU A 599 -3.01 12.80 14.49
C GLU A 599 -4.35 13.43 14.11
N GLY A 600 -4.93 12.99 12.99
CA GLY A 600 -6.22 13.52 12.52
C GLY A 600 -7.36 13.20 13.48
N LEU A 601 -7.35 12.02 14.12
CA LEU A 601 -8.33 11.70 15.17
C LEU A 601 -8.17 12.62 16.38
N GLN A 602 -6.94 12.91 16.83
CA GLN A 602 -6.71 13.83 17.95
C GLN A 602 -7.27 15.23 17.67
N VAL A 603 -7.16 15.73 16.43
CA VAL A 603 -7.72 17.02 16.03
C VAL A 603 -9.25 16.98 15.96
N LEU A 604 -9.84 15.89 15.45
CA LEU A 604 -11.28 15.78 15.23
C LEU A 604 -12.09 15.26 16.42
N ILE A 605 -11.44 14.78 17.49
CA ILE A 605 -12.12 14.12 18.63
C ILE A 605 -13.15 15.03 19.31
N THR A 606 -12.90 16.34 19.36
CA THR A 606 -13.77 17.33 20.01
C THR A 606 -15.15 17.47 19.35
N TYR A 607 -15.30 17.02 18.11
CA TYR A 607 -16.58 17.07 17.39
C TYR A 607 -17.50 15.88 17.68
N ASN A 608 -17.00 14.81 18.31
CA ASN A 608 -17.76 13.58 18.59
C ASN A 608 -18.45 12.97 17.34
N LEU A 609 -17.76 12.97 16.20
CA LEU A 609 -18.32 12.46 14.93
C LEU A 609 -18.78 11.00 15.02
N HIS A 610 -18.09 10.17 15.80
CA HIS A 610 -18.47 8.77 16.04
C HIS A 610 -19.89 8.63 16.62
N GLU A 611 -20.30 9.50 17.56
CA GLU A 611 -21.65 9.50 18.11
C GLU A 611 -22.69 9.95 17.08
N SER A 612 -22.42 11.02 16.34
CA SER A 612 -23.33 11.55 15.32
C SER A 612 -23.56 10.54 14.19
N ILE A 613 -22.50 9.89 13.72
CA ILE A 613 -22.58 8.83 12.69
C ILE A 613 -23.37 7.62 13.24
N ALA A 614 -23.10 7.19 14.47
CA ALA A 614 -23.84 6.08 15.09
C ALA A 614 -25.33 6.39 15.29
N LYS A 615 -25.68 7.63 15.69
CA LYS A 615 -27.07 8.09 15.79
C LYS A 615 -27.75 8.08 14.41
N ALA A 616 -27.08 8.57 13.38
CA ALA A 616 -27.59 8.54 12.01
C ALA A 616 -27.79 7.10 11.51
N TRP A 617 -26.84 6.21 11.77
CA TRP A 617 -26.95 4.79 11.42
C TRP A 617 -28.12 4.11 12.13
N LYS A 618 -28.28 4.29 13.45
CA LYS A 618 -29.42 3.75 14.22
C LYS A 618 -30.76 4.23 13.65
N LYS A 619 -30.86 5.52 13.27
CA LYS A 619 -32.05 6.07 12.62
C LYS A 619 -32.32 5.41 11.27
N THR A 620 -31.29 5.18 10.45
CA THR A 620 -31.41 4.49 9.15
C THR A 620 -31.79 3.02 9.30
N SER A 621 -31.20 2.30 10.28
CA SER A 621 -31.50 0.88 10.54
C SER A 621 -32.98 0.68 10.92
N LEU A 622 -33.52 1.54 11.80
CA LEU A 622 -34.93 1.51 12.19
C LEU A 622 -35.89 1.76 11.01
N LEU A 623 -35.46 2.53 10.00
CA LEU A 623 -36.24 2.75 8.79
C LEU A 623 -36.19 1.53 7.87
N SER A 624 -35.05 0.83 7.80
CA SER A 624 -34.91 -0.39 7.02
C SER A 624 -35.75 -1.55 7.57
N GLU A 625 -35.83 -1.72 8.89
CA GLU A 625 -36.63 -2.77 9.55
C GLU A 625 -38.15 -2.58 9.36
N ARG A 626 -38.61 -1.34 9.09
CA ARG A 626 -40.03 -1.04 8.86
C ARG A 626 -40.50 -1.31 7.43
N ILE A 627 -39.60 -1.69 6.52
CA ILE A 627 -39.93 -2.04 5.14
C ILE A 627 -40.33 -3.52 5.13
N PRO A 628 -41.60 -3.88 4.86
CA PRO A 628 -42.02 -5.28 4.84
C PRO A 628 -41.32 -6.05 3.73
N THR A 629 -40.97 -7.31 4.01
CA THR A 629 -40.46 -8.26 3.02
C THR A 629 -41.43 -8.31 1.83
N PRO A 630 -40.99 -8.12 0.58
CA PRO A 630 -41.89 -8.15 -0.56
C PRO A 630 -42.59 -9.50 -0.64
N VAL A 631 -43.92 -9.51 -0.71
CA VAL A 631 -44.69 -10.70 -1.05
C VAL A 631 -44.47 -10.97 -2.54
N GLU A 632 -44.01 -12.17 -2.89
CA GLU A 632 -43.89 -12.59 -4.29
C GLU A 632 -45.26 -12.47 -4.98
N GLY A 633 -45.38 -11.56 -5.95
CA GLY A 633 -46.55 -11.50 -6.85
C GLY A 633 -47.29 -10.16 -7.01
N SER A 634 -46.80 -9.01 -6.51
CA SER A 634 -47.41 -7.70 -6.80
C SER A 634 -46.56 -6.84 -7.73
N ASP A 635 -47.07 -6.47 -8.91
CA ASP A 635 -46.37 -5.76 -10.00
C ASP A 635 -46.14 -4.23 -9.78
N SER A 636 -46.05 -3.74 -8.54
CA SER A 636 -45.86 -2.31 -8.22
C SER A 636 -44.46 -1.95 -7.68
N VAL A 637 -43.41 -2.63 -8.13
CA VAL A 637 -42.11 -2.71 -7.41
C VAL A 637 -41.00 -1.75 -7.88
N SER A 638 -41.14 -0.95 -8.94
CA SER A 638 -39.97 -0.21 -9.47
C SER A 638 -39.47 0.96 -8.61
N SER A 639 -40.33 1.70 -7.90
CA SER A 639 -39.90 2.84 -7.07
C SER A 639 -39.56 2.45 -5.62
N VAL A 640 -40.32 1.53 -5.01
CA VAL A 640 -40.12 1.08 -3.62
C VAL A 640 -38.87 0.21 -3.47
N SER A 641 -38.50 -0.56 -4.51
CA SER A 641 -37.25 -1.34 -4.52
C SER A 641 -36.00 -0.45 -4.59
N GLN A 642 -36.06 0.69 -5.26
CA GLN A 642 -34.91 1.58 -5.42
C GLN A 642 -34.68 2.45 -4.17
N GLU A 643 -35.75 2.89 -3.50
CA GLU A 643 -35.64 3.62 -2.23
C GLU A 643 -35.11 2.73 -1.10
N SER A 644 -35.58 1.48 -1.00
CA SER A 644 -35.06 0.50 -0.05
C SER A 644 -33.58 0.15 -0.30
N GLN A 645 -33.16 -0.01 -1.57
CA GLN A 645 -31.75 -0.20 -1.93
C GLN A 645 -30.88 1.01 -1.57
N ASN A 646 -31.37 2.24 -1.75
CA ASN A 646 -30.64 3.46 -1.39
C ASN A 646 -30.48 3.62 0.13
N ILE A 647 -31.51 3.26 0.91
CA ILE A 647 -31.47 3.27 2.38
C ILE A 647 -30.45 2.25 2.90
N MET A 648 -30.44 1.04 2.33
CA MET A 648 -29.46 -0.01 2.66
C MET A 648 -28.02 0.43 2.32
N ALA A 649 -27.80 0.97 1.12
CA ALA A 649 -26.49 1.47 0.70
C ALA A 649 -25.99 2.63 1.57
N TRP A 650 -26.90 3.50 2.04
CA TRP A 650 -26.57 4.56 2.98
C TRP A 650 -26.17 4.01 4.36
N GLY A 651 -26.92 3.03 4.87
CA GLY A 651 -26.57 2.32 6.12
C GLY A 651 -25.20 1.65 6.05
N ASP A 652 -24.90 0.99 4.94
CA ASP A 652 -23.59 0.37 4.67
C ASP A 652 -22.45 1.39 4.65
N ASN A 653 -22.66 2.56 4.05
CA ASN A 653 -21.64 3.63 4.06
C ASN A 653 -21.37 4.14 5.48
N LEU A 654 -22.42 4.32 6.30
CA LEU A 654 -22.26 4.75 7.68
C LEU A 654 -21.54 3.70 8.55
N LEU A 655 -21.79 2.41 8.32
CA LEU A 655 -21.04 1.32 8.98
C LEU A 655 -19.57 1.31 8.56
N ASP A 656 -19.30 1.54 7.28
CA ASP A 656 -17.92 1.70 6.78
C ASP A 656 -17.21 2.86 7.45
N ASP A 657 -17.88 4.00 7.59
CA ASP A 657 -17.33 5.17 8.26
C ASP A 657 -17.06 4.89 9.75
N LEU A 658 -17.98 4.22 10.46
CA LEU A 658 -17.74 3.80 11.84
C LEU A 658 -16.57 2.83 11.97
N LEU A 659 -16.47 1.85 11.07
CA LEU A 659 -15.41 0.84 11.07
C LEU A 659 -14.01 1.47 10.98
N HIS A 660 -13.85 2.56 10.22
CA HIS A 660 -12.55 3.22 10.06
C HIS A 660 -12.06 3.94 11.33
N PHE A 661 -12.90 4.15 12.36
CA PHE A 661 -12.39 4.55 13.68
C PHE A 661 -11.48 3.49 14.30
N ALA A 662 -11.70 2.20 13.99
CA ALA A 662 -10.83 1.12 14.46
C ALA A 662 -9.42 1.16 13.82
N ALA A 663 -9.13 2.09 12.90
CA ALA A 663 -7.79 2.27 12.33
C ALA A 663 -6.76 2.77 13.36
N THR A 664 -7.22 3.26 14.52
CA THR A 664 -6.35 3.77 15.59
C THR A 664 -6.77 3.18 16.94
N PRO A 665 -5.84 3.00 17.90
CA PRO A 665 -6.17 2.46 19.22
C PRO A 665 -7.23 3.29 19.96
N LYS A 666 -7.15 4.63 19.90
CA LYS A 666 -8.13 5.53 20.53
C LYS A 666 -9.48 5.52 19.82
N GLY A 667 -9.48 5.42 18.49
CA GLY A 667 -10.71 5.35 17.71
C GLY A 667 -11.47 4.04 17.92
N LEU A 668 -10.78 2.91 18.17
CA LEU A 668 -11.43 1.65 18.52
C LEU A 668 -12.24 1.74 19.82
N LEU A 669 -11.72 2.44 20.84
CA LEU A 669 -12.50 2.74 22.06
C LEU A 669 -13.76 3.55 21.74
N LEU A 670 -13.64 4.59 20.91
CA LEU A 670 -14.79 5.40 20.49
C LEU A 670 -15.82 4.57 19.73
N LEU A 671 -15.39 3.68 18.84
CA LEU A 671 -16.26 2.75 18.12
C LEU A 671 -17.01 1.83 19.09
N GLN A 672 -16.33 1.22 20.06
CA GLN A 672 -16.98 0.34 21.04
C GLN A 672 -18.05 1.08 21.86
N ARG A 673 -17.80 2.33 22.25
CA ARG A 673 -18.77 3.17 22.97
C ARG A 673 -20.05 3.43 22.17
N THR A 674 -20.00 3.38 20.84
CA THR A 674 -21.22 3.52 20.01
C THR A 674 -22.17 2.32 20.10
N GLY A 675 -21.64 1.16 20.48
CA GLY A 675 -22.32 -0.14 20.48
C GLY A 675 -22.43 -0.82 19.11
N ALA A 676 -21.89 -0.24 18.03
CA ALA A 676 -22.04 -0.74 16.65
C ALA A 676 -20.95 -1.74 16.20
N ILE A 677 -20.11 -2.24 17.13
CA ILE A 677 -18.94 -3.05 16.77
C ILE A 677 -19.33 -4.38 16.10
N ASN A 678 -20.40 -5.05 16.55
CA ASN A 678 -20.82 -6.34 15.99
C ASN A 678 -21.29 -6.19 14.54
N GLU A 679 -22.06 -5.13 14.28
CA GLU A 679 -22.59 -4.78 12.97
C GLU A 679 -21.46 -4.36 12.02
N CYS A 680 -20.50 -3.58 12.50
CA CYS A 680 -19.29 -3.22 11.74
C CYS A 680 -18.46 -4.47 11.36
N MET A 681 -18.29 -5.44 12.27
CA MET A 681 -17.56 -6.67 11.97
C MET A 681 -18.32 -7.58 10.99
N THR A 682 -19.64 -7.66 11.11
CA THR A 682 -20.49 -8.41 10.18
C THR A 682 -20.44 -7.79 8.78
N PHE A 683 -20.50 -6.47 8.70
CA PHE A 683 -20.34 -5.72 7.47
C PHE A 683 -18.96 -5.94 6.81
N MET A 684 -17.88 -5.86 7.59
CA MET A 684 -16.53 -6.15 7.13
C MET A 684 -16.42 -7.57 6.60
N PHE A 685 -16.98 -8.56 7.31
CA PHE A 685 -17.01 -9.96 6.87
C PHE A 685 -17.78 -10.14 5.55
N ASN A 686 -18.96 -9.52 5.41
CA ASN A 686 -19.74 -9.59 4.18
C ASN A 686 -18.97 -9.04 2.95
N ARG A 687 -18.13 -8.01 3.15
CA ARG A 687 -17.24 -7.49 2.10
C ARG A 687 -16.05 -8.41 1.84
N TYR A 688 -15.47 -8.98 2.89
CA TYR A 688 -14.39 -9.97 2.78
C TYR A 688 -14.83 -11.20 1.98
N ALA A 689 -15.96 -11.81 2.35
CA ALA A 689 -16.51 -12.99 1.69
C ALA A 689 -16.82 -12.75 0.20
N LYS A 690 -17.30 -11.55 -0.15
CA LYS A 690 -17.57 -11.15 -1.55
C LYS A 690 -16.32 -10.70 -2.32
N LYS A 691 -15.12 -10.74 -1.71
CA LYS A 691 -13.85 -10.23 -2.27
C LYS A 691 -13.96 -8.80 -2.84
N LEU A 692 -14.81 -7.96 -2.24
CA LEU A 692 -15.04 -6.60 -2.70
C LEU A 692 -13.86 -5.70 -2.34
N GLN A 693 -13.41 -4.87 -3.29
CA GLN A 693 -12.33 -3.91 -3.04
C GLN A 693 -12.77 -2.83 -2.06
N VAL A 694 -11.95 -2.56 -1.05
CA VAL A 694 -12.18 -1.53 -0.02
C VAL A 694 -12.06 -0.12 -0.60
N ASN A 695 -11.17 0.06 -1.59
CA ASN A 695 -10.98 1.30 -2.33
C ASN A 695 -10.49 0.99 -3.75
N ARG A 696 -10.73 1.89 -4.72
CA ARG A 696 -10.19 1.80 -6.10
C ARG A 696 -8.65 1.67 -6.15
N HIS A 697 -7.95 2.00 -5.06
CA HIS A 697 -6.48 2.05 -4.97
C HIS A 697 -5.86 1.08 -3.95
N LYS A 698 -6.64 0.32 -3.16
CA LYS A 698 -6.12 -0.71 -2.25
C LYS A 698 -6.99 -1.97 -2.31
N LYS A 699 -6.45 -3.04 -2.89
CA LYS A 699 -7.14 -4.33 -3.07
C LYS A 699 -7.33 -5.13 -1.77
N PHE A 700 -6.61 -4.80 -0.70
CA PHE A 700 -6.76 -5.42 0.64
C PHE A 700 -6.41 -4.40 1.71
N GLY A 701 -7.41 -3.81 2.37
CA GLY A 701 -7.22 -2.69 3.32
C GLY A 701 -7.68 -2.94 4.76
N TYR A 702 -8.39 -4.03 5.03
CA TYR A 702 -8.92 -4.32 6.37
C TYR A 702 -7.94 -5.06 7.29
N GLY A 703 -6.75 -5.47 6.82
CA GLY A 703 -5.80 -6.24 7.64
C GLY A 703 -5.50 -5.55 8.98
N VAL A 704 -5.07 -4.29 8.94
CA VAL A 704 -4.79 -3.49 10.15
C VAL A 704 -6.04 -3.30 11.01
N LEU A 705 -7.23 -3.16 10.40
CA LEU A 705 -8.48 -3.00 11.14
C LEU A 705 -8.86 -4.28 11.90
N VAL A 706 -8.71 -5.46 11.28
CA VAL A 706 -8.92 -6.76 11.94
C VAL A 706 -7.97 -6.91 13.11
N THR A 707 -6.70 -6.60 12.89
CA THR A 707 -5.63 -6.67 13.89
C THR A 707 -5.94 -5.76 15.08
N GLN A 708 -6.23 -4.47 14.85
CA GLN A 708 -6.64 -3.51 15.89
C GLN A 708 -7.85 -4.01 16.69
N VAL A 709 -8.89 -4.48 16.01
CA VAL A 709 -10.11 -5.00 16.67
C VAL A 709 -9.78 -6.22 17.53
N ALA A 710 -8.98 -7.14 17.00
CA ALA A 710 -8.56 -8.35 17.69
C ALA A 710 -7.68 -8.08 18.93
N SER A 711 -7.08 -6.89 19.08
CA SER A 711 -6.36 -6.49 20.31
C SER A 711 -7.27 -6.34 21.54
N THR A 712 -8.58 -6.43 21.38
CA THR A 712 -9.56 -6.20 22.45
C THR A 712 -10.49 -7.39 22.65
N ALA A 713 -10.88 -7.66 23.89
CA ALA A 713 -11.80 -8.76 24.22
C ALA A 713 -13.14 -8.66 23.47
N ALA A 714 -13.78 -7.48 23.50
CA ALA A 714 -15.03 -7.25 22.79
C ALA A 714 -14.89 -7.39 21.26
N GLY A 715 -13.75 -6.99 20.70
CA GLY A 715 -13.46 -7.17 19.28
C GLY A 715 -13.27 -8.63 18.88
N GLY A 716 -12.55 -9.41 19.70
CA GLY A 716 -12.42 -10.86 19.51
C GLY A 716 -13.78 -11.59 19.52
N VAL A 717 -14.67 -11.22 20.44
CA VAL A 717 -16.05 -11.75 20.48
C VAL A 717 -16.85 -11.33 19.24
N ALA A 718 -16.73 -10.07 18.79
CA ALA A 718 -17.42 -9.59 17.59
C ALA A 718 -16.94 -10.32 16.32
N LEU A 719 -15.64 -10.59 16.19
CA LEU A 719 -15.05 -11.37 15.08
C LEU A 719 -15.50 -12.85 15.11
N LYS A 720 -15.67 -13.44 16.30
CA LYS A 720 -16.26 -14.79 16.43
C LYS A 720 -17.71 -14.79 15.95
N LYS A 721 -18.52 -13.83 16.43
CA LYS A 721 -19.96 -13.74 16.11
C LYS A 721 -20.24 -13.45 14.64
N SER A 722 -19.38 -12.71 13.96
CA SER A 722 -19.55 -12.38 12.53
C SER A 722 -19.31 -13.58 11.60
N GLY A 723 -18.72 -14.67 12.07
CA GLY A 723 -18.30 -15.81 11.25
C GLY A 723 -16.94 -15.64 10.60
N PHE A 724 -16.24 -14.52 10.82
CA PHE A 724 -14.94 -14.23 10.23
C PHE A 724 -13.87 -15.28 10.61
N ILE A 725 -13.82 -15.66 11.90
CA ILE A 725 -12.87 -16.68 12.39
C ILE A 725 -13.13 -18.03 11.72
N ASN A 726 -14.39 -18.42 11.59
CA ASN A 726 -14.77 -19.71 11.00
C ASN A 726 -14.36 -19.79 9.52
N GLU A 727 -14.62 -18.75 8.74
CA GLU A 727 -14.21 -18.70 7.32
C GLU A 727 -12.69 -18.74 7.16
N LEU A 728 -11.95 -18.01 8.02
CA LEU A 728 -10.49 -17.98 7.99
C LEU A 728 -9.90 -19.36 8.32
N ILE A 729 -10.47 -20.05 9.32
CA ILE A 729 -10.09 -21.42 9.68
C ILE A 729 -10.44 -22.40 8.57
N THR A 730 -11.61 -22.26 7.93
CA THR A 730 -12.02 -23.10 6.79
C THR A 730 -11.07 -22.88 5.59
N GLU A 731 -10.69 -21.63 5.29
CA GLU A 731 -9.72 -21.30 4.25
C GLU A 731 -8.33 -21.89 4.59
N LEU A 732 -7.89 -21.78 5.85
CA LEU A 732 -6.65 -22.43 6.29
C LEU A 732 -6.70 -23.95 6.11
N TRP A 733 -7.77 -24.58 6.61
CA TRP A 733 -7.92 -26.03 6.59
C TRP A 733 -7.97 -26.56 5.17
N SER A 734 -8.62 -25.85 4.24
CA SER A 734 -8.48 -26.18 2.82
C SER A 734 -7.02 -26.09 2.38
N ASN A 735 -6.34 -24.95 2.52
CA ASN A 735 -4.95 -24.86 2.05
C ASN A 735 -3.97 -25.89 2.68
N LEU A 736 -4.20 -26.33 3.92
CA LEU A 736 -3.39 -27.35 4.61
C LEU A 736 -3.78 -28.81 4.26
N GLU A 737 -5.08 -29.12 4.20
CA GLU A 737 -5.59 -30.51 4.12
C GLU A 737 -6.33 -30.83 2.79
N TYR A 738 -6.94 -29.84 2.10
CA TYR A 738 -7.67 -30.03 0.82
C TYR A 738 -7.43 -28.91 -0.23
N GLY A 739 -6.98 -29.24 -1.45
CA GLY A 739 -6.84 -28.25 -2.53
C GLY A 739 -8.10 -27.40 -2.79
N ARG A 740 -7.94 -26.11 -3.17
CA ARG A 740 -9.06 -25.18 -3.47
C ARG A 740 -9.99 -25.67 -4.59
N ASP A 741 -9.48 -26.48 -5.48
CA ASP A 741 -10.28 -27.31 -6.36
C ASP A 741 -10.37 -28.65 -5.65
N ASP A 742 -11.55 -29.05 -5.15
CA ASP A 742 -12.05 -30.42 -5.32
C ASP A 742 -13.30 -30.78 -4.54
N VAL A 743 -14.39 -30.99 -5.29
CA VAL A 743 -15.47 -31.88 -4.87
C VAL A 743 -15.09 -33.35 -5.13
N ARG A 744 -14.00 -33.67 -5.86
CA ARG A 744 -13.73 -35.07 -6.31
C ARG A 744 -12.26 -35.47 -6.58
N VAL A 745 -11.26 -35.07 -5.80
CA VAL A 745 -9.91 -35.69 -5.92
C VAL A 745 -9.54 -36.47 -4.68
N THR A 746 -9.11 -37.70 -4.96
CA THR A 746 -8.65 -38.76 -4.07
C THR A 746 -7.14 -38.72 -3.83
N HIS A 747 -6.44 -37.62 -4.19
CA HIS A 747 -4.99 -37.52 -4.07
C HIS A 747 -4.53 -36.14 -3.54
N PRO A 748 -3.74 -36.09 -2.45
CA PRO A 748 -3.14 -34.84 -1.96
C PRO A 748 -2.12 -34.26 -2.95
N ARG A 749 -1.88 -32.94 -2.89
CA ARG A 749 -0.86 -32.25 -3.70
C ARG A 749 0.54 -32.79 -3.39
N THR A 750 1.40 -32.94 -4.41
CA THR A 750 2.84 -33.21 -4.24
C THR A 750 3.53 -31.99 -3.63
N THR A 751 4.22 -32.19 -2.52
CA THR A 751 4.67 -31.15 -1.59
C THR A 751 6.06 -30.58 -1.91
N PRO A 752 6.25 -29.24 -1.78
CA PRO A 752 7.56 -28.60 -1.68
C PRO A 752 8.11 -28.62 -0.23
N VAL A 753 9.42 -28.39 -0.11
CA VAL A 753 10.27 -28.63 1.08
C VAL A 753 10.24 -27.48 2.11
N ASP A 754 9.49 -26.40 1.86
CA ASP A 754 9.53 -25.20 2.69
C ASP A 754 8.52 -25.22 3.87
N PRO A 755 8.88 -24.67 5.05
CA PRO A 755 8.19 -25.02 6.30
C PRO A 755 6.93 -24.20 6.64
N ILE A 756 6.59 -23.19 5.84
CA ILE A 756 5.25 -22.58 5.71
C ILE A 756 5.07 -22.31 4.23
N ASP A 757 4.27 -23.14 3.53
CA ASP A 757 4.00 -22.94 2.11
C ASP A 757 3.46 -21.51 1.88
N ARG A 758 3.89 -20.88 0.78
CA ARG A 758 3.41 -19.56 0.33
C ARG A 758 1.88 -19.52 0.22
N SER A 759 1.25 -20.69 0.00
CA SER A 759 -0.21 -20.86 0.02
C SER A 759 -0.86 -20.60 1.39
N CYS A 760 -0.20 -21.00 2.48
CA CYS A 760 -0.72 -20.93 3.85
C CYS A 760 -0.21 -19.70 4.62
N GLN A 761 0.84 -19.03 4.13
CA GLN A 761 1.44 -17.85 4.78
C GLN A 761 0.41 -16.76 5.10
N LYS A 762 -0.52 -16.47 4.18
CA LYS A 762 -1.56 -15.46 4.40
C LYS A 762 -2.50 -15.83 5.56
N SER A 763 -2.94 -17.09 5.61
CA SER A 763 -3.81 -17.59 6.68
C SER A 763 -3.07 -17.68 8.01
N PHE A 764 -1.78 -18.05 8.00
CA PHE A 764 -0.92 -18.04 9.18
C PHE A 764 -0.82 -16.63 9.79
N LEU A 765 -0.46 -15.63 8.98
CA LEU A 765 -0.37 -14.25 9.43
C LEU A 765 -1.73 -13.73 9.92
N ALA A 766 -2.82 -14.07 9.25
CA ALA A 766 -4.16 -13.66 9.67
C ALA A 766 -4.59 -14.28 11.00
N LEU A 767 -4.18 -15.52 11.31
CA LEU A 767 -4.38 -16.12 12.63
C LEU A 767 -3.51 -15.45 13.70
N VAL A 768 -2.23 -15.21 13.43
CA VAL A 768 -1.33 -14.52 14.36
C VAL A 768 -1.91 -13.15 14.74
N ASN A 769 -2.40 -12.39 13.76
CA ASN A 769 -3.01 -11.06 13.98
C ASN A 769 -4.28 -11.09 14.83
N LEU A 770 -4.99 -12.22 14.85
CA LEU A 770 -6.25 -12.37 15.57
C LEU A 770 -6.05 -12.79 17.03
N LEU A 771 -4.93 -13.46 17.33
CA LEU A 771 -4.69 -14.16 18.58
C LEU A 771 -3.89 -13.29 19.56
N SER A 772 -4.41 -12.10 19.87
CA SER A 772 -3.93 -11.31 21.02
C SER A 772 -4.45 -11.90 22.35
N TYR A 773 -3.77 -11.66 23.47
CA TYR A 773 -4.18 -12.21 24.77
C TYR A 773 -5.66 -11.93 25.14
N PRO A 774 -6.18 -10.69 25.06
CA PRO A 774 -7.60 -10.43 25.35
C PRO A 774 -8.57 -11.20 24.46
N ALA A 775 -8.26 -11.37 23.16
CA ALA A 775 -9.10 -12.15 22.25
C ALA A 775 -8.98 -13.65 22.54
N ILE A 776 -7.76 -14.17 22.70
CA ILE A 776 -7.50 -15.57 23.08
C ILE A 776 -8.28 -15.93 24.34
N TYR A 777 -8.22 -15.07 25.36
CA TYR A 777 -8.89 -15.31 26.63
C TYR A 777 -10.40 -15.51 26.45
N GLU A 778 -11.07 -14.67 25.65
CA GLU A 778 -12.49 -14.82 25.33
C GLU A 778 -12.78 -16.05 24.45
N LEU A 779 -11.84 -16.43 23.58
CA LEU A 779 -12.03 -17.53 22.63
C LEU A 779 -11.80 -18.90 23.27
N ILE A 780 -10.94 -19.02 24.28
CA ILE A 780 -10.42 -20.29 24.81
C ILE A 780 -10.83 -20.56 26.27
N ARG A 781 -11.01 -19.54 27.11
CA ARG A 781 -11.26 -19.73 28.54
C ARG A 781 -12.47 -20.64 28.78
N ASN A 782 -12.29 -21.62 29.68
CA ASN A 782 -13.29 -22.61 30.09
C ASN A 782 -13.83 -23.49 28.94
N GLN A 783 -13.11 -23.60 27.82
CA GLN A 783 -13.44 -24.56 26.77
C GLN A 783 -12.56 -25.80 26.90
N ASP A 784 -13.21 -26.95 27.03
CA ASP A 784 -12.54 -28.25 27.02
C ASP A 784 -12.15 -28.64 25.59
N LEU A 785 -11.05 -29.40 25.47
CA LEU A 785 -10.64 -29.96 24.18
C LEU A 785 -11.66 -31.00 23.72
N PRO A 786 -12.13 -30.95 22.45
CA PRO A 786 -13.09 -31.90 21.91
C PRO A 786 -12.69 -33.37 22.06
N ASN A 787 -11.40 -33.72 21.87
CA ASN A 787 -10.81 -35.05 22.10
C ASN A 787 -11.75 -36.22 21.73
N LYS A 788 -12.26 -36.22 20.48
CA LYS A 788 -13.23 -37.23 20.04
C LYS A 788 -12.56 -38.59 19.89
N THR A 789 -13.33 -39.67 20.12
CA THR A 789 -12.86 -41.05 19.94
C THR A 789 -12.56 -41.38 18.47
N GLU A 790 -13.29 -40.76 17.54
CA GLU A 790 -13.09 -40.85 16.10
C GLU A 790 -13.38 -39.50 15.44
N TYR A 791 -12.60 -39.15 14.42
CA TYR A 791 -12.78 -37.93 13.61
C TYR A 791 -13.09 -38.32 12.16
N SER A 792 -14.10 -37.69 11.57
CA SER A 792 -14.41 -37.93 10.16
C SER A 792 -13.43 -37.19 9.24
N LEU A 793 -13.01 -37.83 8.14
CA LEU A 793 -12.23 -37.18 7.07
C LEU A 793 -12.98 -36.06 6.33
N ARG A 794 -14.24 -35.75 6.69
CA ARG A 794 -14.99 -34.59 6.18
C ARG A 794 -15.21 -33.51 7.22
N GLU A 795 -14.78 -33.75 8.45
CA GLU A 795 -14.94 -32.81 9.55
C GLU A 795 -13.88 -31.71 9.43
N VAL A 796 -14.34 -30.46 9.32
CA VAL A 796 -13.49 -29.28 9.19
C VAL A 796 -13.54 -28.50 10.52
N PRO A 797 -12.40 -28.06 11.08
CA PRO A 797 -12.35 -27.14 12.21
C PRO A 797 -13.16 -25.88 11.95
N THR A 798 -13.90 -25.41 12.94
CA THR A 798 -14.75 -24.20 12.82
C THR A 798 -14.34 -23.09 13.77
N CYS A 799 -13.53 -23.42 14.78
CA CYS A 799 -13.10 -22.48 15.80
C CYS A 799 -11.63 -22.70 16.22
N VAL A 800 -11.08 -21.74 16.96
CA VAL A 800 -9.67 -21.76 17.40
C VAL A 800 -9.37 -22.98 18.28
N ILE A 801 -10.31 -23.43 19.10
CA ILE A 801 -10.15 -24.65 19.92
C ILE A 801 -9.99 -25.88 19.04
N ASP A 802 -10.75 -26.00 17.94
CA ASP A 802 -10.61 -27.13 17.02
C ASP A 802 -9.21 -27.16 16.38
N ILE A 803 -8.63 -25.99 16.11
CA ILE A 803 -7.24 -25.87 15.62
C ILE A 803 -6.23 -26.27 16.69
N ILE A 804 -6.42 -25.86 17.95
CA ILE A 804 -5.57 -26.30 19.05
C ILE A 804 -5.67 -27.82 19.23
N ASP A 805 -6.88 -28.38 19.17
CA ASP A 805 -7.13 -29.81 19.34
C ASP A 805 -6.55 -30.67 18.20
N ARG A 806 -6.66 -30.20 16.95
CA ARG A 806 -6.31 -30.98 15.75
C ARG A 806 -4.96 -30.66 15.13
N LEU A 807 -4.33 -29.52 15.43
CA LEU A 807 -3.01 -29.16 14.90
C LEU A 807 -1.93 -29.06 15.97
N ILE A 808 -2.27 -28.65 17.20
CA ILE A 808 -1.30 -28.41 18.28
C ILE A 808 -1.22 -29.59 19.26
N ILE A 809 -2.35 -30.00 19.83
CA ILE A 809 -2.44 -31.02 20.88
C ILE A 809 -2.83 -32.37 20.26
N LEU A 810 -1.90 -32.97 19.55
CA LEU A 810 -2.07 -34.29 18.89
C LEU A 810 -1.70 -35.44 19.82
N ASN A 811 -2.51 -35.66 20.85
CA ASN A 811 -2.29 -36.64 21.92
C ASN A 811 -3.04 -37.98 21.76
N SER A 812 -3.66 -38.22 20.59
CA SER A 812 -4.38 -39.47 20.33
C SER A 812 -4.20 -39.94 18.90
N GLU A 813 -4.17 -41.25 18.71
CA GLU A 813 -4.01 -41.86 17.39
C GLU A 813 -5.18 -41.50 16.45
N ALA A 814 -6.38 -41.32 17.00
CA ALA A 814 -7.56 -40.88 16.25
C ALA A 814 -7.36 -39.50 15.60
N LYS A 815 -6.70 -38.57 16.30
CA LYS A 815 -6.38 -37.24 15.75
C LYS A 815 -5.30 -37.33 14.67
N ILE A 816 -4.25 -38.09 14.90
CA ILE A 816 -3.15 -38.29 13.94
C ILE A 816 -3.68 -38.89 12.64
N ARG A 817 -4.48 -39.95 12.72
CA ARG A 817 -5.11 -40.61 11.56
C ARG A 817 -6.15 -39.74 10.84
N SER A 818 -6.60 -38.64 11.45
CA SER A 818 -7.58 -37.73 10.86
C SER A 818 -6.98 -36.71 9.89
N LEU A 819 -5.65 -36.55 9.90
CA LEU A 819 -4.93 -35.59 9.07
C LEU A 819 -4.36 -36.30 7.82
N PHE A 820 -4.56 -35.70 6.64
CA PHE A 820 -3.92 -36.19 5.42
C PHE A 820 -2.43 -35.85 5.41
N ASN A 821 -2.07 -34.68 5.93
CA ASN A 821 -0.70 -34.16 5.95
C ASN A 821 -0.18 -33.99 7.39
N TYR A 822 -0.17 -35.07 8.19
CA TYR A 822 0.20 -35.04 9.62
C TYR A 822 1.44 -34.19 9.94
N GLU A 823 2.57 -34.44 9.27
CA GLU A 823 3.82 -33.73 9.56
C GLU A 823 3.71 -32.22 9.32
N GLN A 824 3.18 -31.80 8.17
CA GLN A 824 3.07 -30.38 7.83
C GLN A 824 2.05 -29.64 8.71
N SER A 825 0.90 -30.28 8.93
CA SER A 825 -0.17 -29.73 9.76
C SER A 825 0.25 -29.60 11.23
N HIS A 826 1.03 -30.56 11.74
CA HIS A 826 1.57 -30.47 13.09
C HIS A 826 2.75 -29.48 13.19
N ILE A 827 3.66 -29.41 12.21
CA ILE A 827 4.71 -28.36 12.14
C ILE A 827 4.05 -26.97 12.15
N PHE A 828 3.00 -26.77 11.34
CA PHE A 828 2.23 -25.54 11.32
C PHE A 828 1.67 -25.22 12.72
N GLY A 829 1.05 -26.20 13.37
CA GLY A 829 0.53 -26.08 14.73
C GLY A 829 1.61 -25.68 15.75
N LEU A 830 2.74 -26.38 15.76
CA LEU A 830 3.87 -26.09 16.68
C LEU A 830 4.46 -24.70 16.45
N ARG A 831 4.53 -24.24 15.20
CA ARG A 831 4.97 -22.88 14.87
C ARG A 831 3.99 -21.83 15.34
N LEU A 832 2.70 -22.06 15.12
CA LEU A 832 1.63 -21.20 15.61
C LEU A 832 1.68 -21.13 17.15
N LEU A 833 1.82 -22.26 17.84
CA LEU A 833 2.00 -22.32 19.29
C LEU A 833 3.22 -21.51 19.74
N SER A 834 4.36 -21.67 19.07
CA SER A 834 5.58 -20.90 19.36
C SER A 834 5.35 -19.38 19.28
N VAL A 835 4.53 -18.91 18.33
CA VAL A 835 4.20 -17.48 18.19
C VAL A 835 3.20 -17.04 19.26
N ILE A 836 2.13 -17.81 19.48
CA ILE A 836 1.10 -17.52 20.49
C ILE A 836 1.71 -17.45 21.90
N CYS A 837 2.67 -18.33 22.21
CA CYS A 837 3.40 -18.34 23.49
C CYS A 837 4.46 -17.23 23.63
N CYS A 838 4.56 -16.28 22.69
CA CYS A 838 5.36 -15.07 22.90
C CYS A 838 4.77 -14.21 24.02
N ASP A 839 3.45 -14.20 24.13
CA ASP A 839 2.73 -13.55 25.21
C ASP A 839 2.72 -14.48 26.44
N LEU A 840 3.32 -14.02 27.54
CA LEU A 840 3.50 -14.85 28.73
C LEU A 840 2.16 -15.21 29.39
N ASP A 841 1.18 -14.31 29.37
CA ASP A 841 -0.14 -14.59 29.97
C ASP A 841 -0.91 -15.65 29.17
N THR A 842 -0.76 -15.64 27.85
CA THR A 842 -1.27 -16.66 26.94
C THR A 842 -0.58 -18.01 27.18
N LEU A 843 0.74 -18.02 27.33
CA LEU A 843 1.48 -19.22 27.69
C LEU A 843 0.95 -19.80 29.02
N LEU A 844 0.81 -18.97 30.05
CA LEU A 844 0.30 -19.41 31.35
C LEU A 844 -1.15 -19.92 31.27
N LEU A 845 -1.99 -19.31 30.42
CA LEU A 845 -3.36 -19.75 30.18
C LEU A 845 -3.41 -21.14 29.54
N LEU A 846 -2.65 -21.36 28.47
CA LEU A 846 -2.58 -22.64 27.78
C LEU A 846 -1.99 -23.73 28.69
N GLU A 847 -0.96 -23.40 29.48
CA GLU A 847 -0.39 -24.32 30.44
C GLU A 847 -1.38 -24.68 31.57
N ALA A 848 -2.12 -23.69 32.08
CA ALA A 848 -3.11 -23.91 33.14
C ALA A 848 -4.32 -24.75 32.69
N GLN A 849 -4.75 -24.63 31.43
CA GLN A 849 -5.93 -25.34 30.92
C GLN A 849 -5.59 -26.69 30.29
N TYR A 850 -4.46 -26.79 29.58
CA TYR A 850 -4.17 -27.94 28.71
C TYR A 850 -2.84 -28.64 28.99
N GLN A 851 -2.03 -28.15 29.95
CA GLN A 851 -0.73 -28.75 30.30
C GLN A 851 0.16 -28.99 29.06
N VAL A 852 0.28 -27.95 28.21
CA VAL A 852 0.97 -28.03 26.92
C VAL A 852 2.41 -28.52 27.08
N SER A 853 3.12 -28.07 28.13
CA SER A 853 4.49 -28.51 28.37
C SER A 853 4.61 -30.01 28.61
N GLU A 854 3.72 -30.57 29.43
CA GLU A 854 3.66 -32.00 29.75
C GLU A 854 3.31 -32.83 28.52
N MET A 855 2.34 -32.38 27.72
CA MET A 855 1.98 -33.04 26.47
C MET A 855 3.13 -33.09 25.47
N LEU A 856 3.86 -31.97 25.28
CA LEU A 856 5.01 -31.93 24.38
C LEU A 856 6.17 -32.79 24.91
N LEU A 857 6.37 -32.86 26.23
CA LEU A 857 7.39 -33.74 26.82
C LEU A 857 7.04 -35.22 26.60
N ASN A 858 5.78 -35.62 26.84
CA ASN A 858 5.34 -37.00 26.58
C ASN A 858 5.53 -37.39 25.11
N ALA A 859 5.15 -36.51 24.18
CA ALA A 859 5.38 -36.75 22.74
C ALA A 859 6.88 -36.79 22.37
N GLN A 860 7.74 -36.11 23.14
CA GLN A 860 9.19 -36.16 22.97
C GLN A 860 9.79 -37.46 23.52
N GLU A 861 9.22 -38.01 24.60
CA GLU A 861 9.59 -39.31 25.17
C GLU A 861 9.19 -40.48 24.27
N GLU A 862 8.07 -40.39 23.56
CA GLU A 862 7.65 -41.39 22.55
C GLU A 862 8.66 -41.55 21.40
N ASN A 863 9.54 -40.57 21.18
CA ASN A 863 10.58 -40.60 20.14
C ASN A 863 11.92 -41.20 20.62
N ILE A 864 11.96 -41.85 21.79
CA ILE A 864 13.16 -42.50 22.34
C ILE A 864 13.29 -43.94 21.81
N LEU A 865 14.45 -44.30 21.28
CA LEU A 865 14.78 -45.69 20.94
C LEU A 865 15.14 -46.47 22.22
N GLU A 866 14.47 -47.59 22.46
CA GLU A 866 14.82 -48.52 23.56
C GLU A 866 16.16 -49.21 23.28
N THR A 867 17.27 -48.52 23.58
CA THR A 867 18.60 -49.11 23.66
C THR A 867 19.23 -48.77 25.01
N SER A 868 20.09 -49.67 25.49
CA SER A 868 20.60 -49.80 26.88
C SER A 868 20.72 -48.52 27.71
N GLU A 869 20.43 -48.63 29.01
CA GLU A 869 20.27 -47.61 30.09
C GLU A 869 21.27 -46.44 30.20
N SER A 870 22.31 -46.36 29.36
CA SER A 870 23.35 -45.31 29.43
C SER A 870 23.32 -44.26 28.32
N ASN A 871 22.69 -44.51 27.16
CA ASN A 871 22.55 -43.53 26.08
C ASN A 871 21.10 -43.51 25.55
N ARG A 872 20.38 -42.40 25.78
CA ARG A 872 19.05 -42.18 25.18
C ARG A 872 19.24 -41.71 23.74
N ASP A 873 19.08 -42.62 22.78
CA ASP A 873 19.11 -42.28 21.36
C ASP A 873 17.72 -41.80 20.92
N PHE A 874 17.64 -40.57 20.39
CA PHE A 874 16.39 -39.96 19.93
C PHE A 874 16.22 -40.12 18.41
N ILE A 875 14.98 -40.33 17.97
CA ILE A 875 14.61 -40.17 16.57
C ILE A 875 14.53 -38.67 16.27
N ILE A 876 15.45 -38.18 15.43
CA ILE A 876 15.57 -36.77 15.06
C ILE A 876 14.97 -36.56 13.66
N ASP A 877 13.80 -35.94 13.64
CA ASP A 877 13.08 -35.47 12.45
C ASP A 877 12.66 -33.99 12.58
N GLY A 878 12.01 -33.43 11.55
CA GLY A 878 11.56 -32.03 11.57
C GLY A 878 10.58 -31.69 12.71
N LEU A 879 9.72 -32.65 13.10
CA LEU A 879 8.77 -32.47 14.19
C LEU A 879 9.45 -32.44 15.55
N SER A 880 10.38 -33.35 15.80
CA SER A 880 11.17 -33.41 17.03
C SER A 880 12.00 -32.13 17.22
N VAL A 881 12.57 -31.57 16.15
CA VAL A 881 13.33 -30.32 16.18
C VAL A 881 12.44 -29.12 16.50
N GLU A 882 11.29 -28.99 15.82
CA GLU A 882 10.33 -27.90 16.13
C GLU A 882 9.76 -28.04 17.55
N ARG A 883 9.46 -29.27 18.00
CA ARG A 883 9.00 -29.55 19.36
C ARG A 883 10.03 -29.16 20.40
N ASN A 884 11.29 -29.55 20.20
CA ASN A 884 12.41 -29.15 21.07
C ASN A 884 12.54 -27.61 21.12
N HIS A 885 12.41 -26.92 19.98
CA HIS A 885 12.40 -25.47 19.95
C HIS A 885 11.28 -24.84 20.76
N VAL A 886 10.04 -25.34 20.64
CA VAL A 886 8.91 -24.86 21.44
C VAL A 886 9.15 -25.14 22.92
N LEU A 887 9.53 -26.37 23.29
CA LEU A 887 9.77 -26.80 24.67
C LEU A 887 10.82 -25.95 25.39
N VAL A 888 11.95 -25.67 24.72
CA VAL A 888 13.01 -24.79 25.24
C VAL A 888 12.50 -23.36 25.37
N ARG A 889 11.78 -22.84 24.36
CA ARG A 889 11.26 -21.47 24.34
C ARG A 889 10.27 -21.19 25.46
N ILE A 890 9.32 -22.10 25.71
CA ILE A 890 8.29 -21.92 26.75
C ILE A 890 8.84 -22.05 28.18
N ASN A 891 9.98 -22.75 28.35
CA ASN A 891 10.60 -22.97 29.66
C ASN A 891 11.68 -21.94 30.03
N LEU A 892 12.32 -21.32 29.04
CA LEU A 892 13.28 -20.24 29.26
C LEU A 892 12.57 -18.89 29.38
N VAL A 893 12.92 -18.13 30.41
CA VAL A 893 12.52 -16.72 30.62
C VAL A 893 13.79 -15.86 30.58
N GLY A 894 13.68 -14.60 30.12
CA GLY A 894 14.84 -13.70 29.93
C GLY A 894 14.91 -13.04 28.54
N GLY A 895 15.90 -12.18 28.30
CA GLY A 895 16.12 -11.53 27.01
C GLY A 895 16.77 -12.45 25.95
N PRO A 896 16.91 -11.98 24.69
CA PRO A 896 17.58 -12.75 23.62
C PRO A 896 19.06 -13.04 23.90
N LEU A 897 19.71 -12.29 24.81
CA LEU A 897 21.09 -12.53 25.25
C LEU A 897 21.21 -13.55 26.40
N GLU A 898 20.08 -13.87 27.04
CA GLU A 898 20.01 -14.79 28.19
C GLU A 898 19.49 -16.17 27.79
N ARG A 899 18.83 -16.26 26.62
CA ARG A 899 18.26 -17.50 26.07
C ARG A 899 19.03 -17.94 24.83
N ILE A 900 19.45 -19.20 24.79
CA ILE A 900 19.96 -19.83 23.58
C ILE A 900 18.85 -20.74 23.06
N LEU A 901 18.13 -20.29 22.04
CA LEU A 901 17.09 -21.10 21.41
C LEU A 901 17.73 -22.09 20.42
N PRO A 902 17.29 -23.36 20.42
CA PRO A 902 17.82 -24.34 19.49
C PRO A 902 17.48 -23.98 18.02
N PRO A 903 18.33 -24.36 17.06
CA PRO A 903 18.03 -24.19 15.65
C PRO A 903 16.82 -25.04 15.23
N ARG A 904 16.13 -24.60 14.17
CA ARG A 904 14.96 -25.29 13.59
C ARG A 904 15.28 -26.10 12.34
N ILE A 905 16.55 -26.14 11.93
CA ILE A 905 17.00 -26.73 10.66
C ILE A 905 17.97 -27.87 11.00
N LEU A 906 17.85 -28.98 10.28
CA LEU A 906 18.77 -30.10 10.34
C LEU A 906 20.01 -29.83 9.47
N GLU A 907 21.19 -30.06 10.03
CA GLU A 907 22.46 -29.90 9.30
C GLU A 907 22.79 -31.15 8.48
N LYS A 908 23.46 -30.96 7.34
CA LYS A 908 24.01 -32.06 6.53
C LYS A 908 25.38 -32.49 7.08
N SER A 909 25.40 -33.08 8.27
CA SER A 909 26.62 -33.57 8.92
C SER A 909 26.37 -34.93 9.60
N ASP A 910 27.44 -35.60 10.06
CA ASP A 910 27.35 -36.91 10.75
C ASP A 910 26.53 -36.84 12.05
N ASN A 911 26.36 -35.65 12.62
CA ASN A 911 25.43 -35.36 13.71
C ASN A 911 24.47 -34.26 13.25
N PRO A 912 23.32 -34.60 12.63
CA PRO A 912 22.44 -33.63 11.97
C PRO A 912 21.81 -32.62 12.94
N TYR A 913 21.90 -32.87 14.26
CA TYR A 913 21.43 -31.97 15.29
C TYR A 913 22.29 -32.07 16.56
N PRO A 914 23.32 -31.22 16.72
CA PRO A 914 24.28 -31.32 17.83
C PRO A 914 23.78 -30.79 19.19
N TRP A 915 22.48 -30.57 19.33
CA TRP A 915 21.86 -30.00 20.52
C TRP A 915 21.09 -31.07 21.32
N PRO A 916 21.23 -31.14 22.65
CA PRO A 916 20.56 -32.17 23.45
C PRO A 916 19.05 -31.94 23.47
N MET A 917 18.27 -33.01 23.23
CA MET A 917 16.81 -32.94 23.20
C MET A 917 16.24 -32.78 24.62
N PHE A 918 15.39 -31.79 24.82
CA PHE A 918 14.73 -31.57 26.09
C PHE A 918 13.56 -32.56 26.26
N SER A 919 13.79 -33.60 27.07
CA SER A 919 12.83 -34.70 27.30
C SER A 919 12.30 -34.76 28.74
N SER A 920 13.01 -34.21 29.71
CA SER A 920 12.58 -34.19 31.11
C SER A 920 13.27 -33.03 31.85
N TYR A 921 12.65 -32.58 32.94
CA TYR A 921 13.23 -31.52 33.79
C TYR A 921 14.44 -32.04 34.57
N PRO A 922 15.51 -31.23 34.78
CA PRO A 922 15.65 -29.82 34.40
C PRO A 922 16.08 -29.61 32.93
N LEU A 923 15.86 -28.39 32.41
CA LEU A 923 16.28 -27.98 31.08
C LEU A 923 17.80 -28.19 30.89
N PRO A 924 18.27 -28.70 29.72
CA PRO A 924 19.70 -28.86 29.45
C PRO A 924 20.47 -27.54 29.55
N ASN A 925 21.62 -27.58 30.24
CA ASN A 925 22.42 -26.38 30.54
C ASN A 925 22.95 -25.65 29.28
N CYS A 926 23.10 -26.33 28.15
CA CYS A 926 23.57 -25.70 26.90
C CYS A 926 22.62 -24.63 26.36
N TYR A 927 21.35 -24.64 26.77
CA TYR A 927 20.36 -23.63 26.38
C TYR A 927 20.33 -22.43 27.35
N LEU A 928 21.01 -22.56 28.49
CA LEU A 928 21.21 -21.49 29.46
C LEU A 928 22.49 -20.73 29.09
N SER A 929 22.38 -19.40 28.96
CA SER A 929 23.56 -18.56 28.81
C SER A 929 24.27 -18.45 30.17
N ASP A 930 25.57 -18.74 30.23
CA ASP A 930 26.38 -18.46 31.41
C ASP A 930 26.46 -16.94 31.60
N ILE A 931 25.68 -16.41 32.55
CA ILE A 931 25.75 -15.00 32.91
C ILE A 931 27.14 -14.73 33.46
N THR A 932 28.03 -14.17 32.64
CA THR A 932 29.37 -13.70 33.05
C THR A 932 29.22 -12.54 34.03
N ARG A 933 28.95 -12.84 35.30
CA ARG A 933 29.21 -11.91 36.39
C ARG A 933 30.72 -11.91 36.61
N ASN A 934 31.33 -10.74 36.50
CA ASN A 934 32.73 -10.46 36.83
C ASN A 934 33.10 -11.04 38.20
N ALA A 935 33.59 -12.28 38.23
CA ALA A 935 34.35 -12.84 39.34
C ALA A 935 35.79 -12.29 39.30
N GLY A 936 35.91 -10.97 39.33
CA GLY A 936 37.18 -10.24 39.38
C GLY A 936 37.58 -9.88 40.82
N ILE A 937 37.33 -10.77 41.78
CA ILE A 937 37.93 -10.70 43.12
C ILE A 937 38.28 -12.13 43.56
N LYS A 938 39.29 -12.72 42.93
CA LYS A 938 40.11 -13.74 43.58
C LYS A 938 41.57 -13.34 43.42
N GLN A 939 42.20 -13.08 44.57
CA GLN A 939 43.63 -12.90 44.72
C GLN A 939 44.34 -14.15 44.20
N GLU A 940 45.09 -14.03 43.11
CA GLU A 940 46.16 -14.98 42.82
C GLU A 940 47.47 -14.43 43.38
N MET A 941 47.97 -15.11 44.42
CA MET A 941 49.34 -14.95 44.90
C MET A 941 50.32 -15.61 43.92
N GLY A 942 50.93 -14.80 43.06
CA GLY A 942 52.34 -14.85 42.59
C GLY A 942 52.77 -15.92 41.57
N PRO A 943 54.01 -15.83 41.01
CA PRO A 943 54.85 -14.65 40.82
C PRO A 943 55.36 -14.45 39.36
N LYS A 944 55.58 -13.18 39.01
CA LYS A 944 56.56 -12.65 38.03
C LYS A 944 56.50 -13.17 36.58
N ASN A 945 56.04 -12.29 35.68
CA ASN A 945 56.93 -11.79 34.63
C ASN A 945 56.48 -10.42 34.11
N LYS A 946 57.39 -9.45 34.18
CA LYS A 946 57.24 -8.09 33.67
C LYS A 946 57.65 -8.09 32.20
N ASN A 947 56.75 -7.72 31.32
CA ASN A 947 56.87 -6.52 30.47
C ASN A 947 55.90 -6.60 29.28
N THR A 948 55.37 -5.43 28.96
CA THR A 948 54.68 -5.07 27.71
C THR A 948 53.23 -5.54 27.59
N ILE A 949 52.28 -4.67 27.95
CA ILE A 949 51.27 -4.09 27.03
C ILE A 949 50.46 -3.03 27.79
N PHE A 950 50.65 -1.79 27.34
CA PHE A 950 49.78 -0.60 27.35
C PHE A 950 48.85 -0.27 28.54
N CYS A 951 49.27 0.78 29.23
CA CYS A 951 48.47 1.61 30.14
C CYS A 951 47.40 2.42 29.37
N VAL A 952 46.13 2.01 29.41
CA VAL A 952 44.96 2.92 29.22
C VAL A 952 43.84 2.67 30.24
N SER A 953 43.94 1.66 31.12
CA SER A 953 42.87 1.34 32.09
C SER A 953 42.79 2.25 33.32
N GLY A 954 43.85 3.01 33.65
CA GLY A 954 43.95 3.75 34.92
C GLY A 954 43.11 5.04 35.02
N ALA A 955 42.87 5.74 33.91
CA ALA A 955 42.08 6.98 33.89
C ALA A 955 40.57 6.71 33.75
N MET A 956 40.21 5.73 32.92
CA MET A 956 38.84 5.27 32.70
C MET A 956 38.24 4.68 33.99
N GLN A 957 39.03 3.93 34.76
CA GLN A 957 38.57 3.30 36.00
C GLN A 957 38.37 4.28 37.17
N ARG A 958 39.13 5.39 37.20
CA ARG A 958 38.92 6.49 38.16
C ARG A 958 37.67 7.30 37.86
N SER A 959 37.33 7.53 36.59
CA SER A 959 36.09 8.22 36.19
C SER A 959 34.84 7.43 36.56
N VAL A 960 34.88 6.10 36.36
CA VAL A 960 33.76 5.17 36.61
C VAL A 960 33.43 5.05 38.10
N ASN A 961 34.44 4.92 38.98
CA ASN A 961 34.22 4.94 40.43
C ASN A 961 33.68 6.29 40.94
N ASN A 962 33.98 7.39 40.22
CA ASN A 962 33.54 8.72 40.60
C ASN A 962 32.06 8.96 40.25
N ASP A 963 31.55 8.38 39.16
CA ASP A 963 30.14 8.53 38.78
C ASP A 963 29.21 7.59 39.58
N LEU A 964 29.65 6.37 39.95
CA LEU A 964 28.92 5.52 40.91
C LEU A 964 28.93 6.16 42.31
N GLY A 965 30.07 6.74 42.71
CA GLY A 965 30.18 7.56 43.91
C GLY A 965 29.22 8.75 43.93
N LYS A 966 28.99 9.43 42.80
CA LYS A 966 28.01 10.54 42.69
C LYS A 966 26.56 10.09 42.77
N LEU A 967 26.21 8.94 42.20
CA LEU A 967 24.86 8.37 42.29
C LEU A 967 24.58 7.89 43.72
N LEU A 968 25.56 7.26 44.37
CA LEU A 968 25.51 6.91 45.79
C LEU A 968 25.49 8.16 46.71
N LEU A 969 26.13 9.26 46.31
CA LEU A 969 26.00 10.55 47.01
C LEU A 969 24.60 11.15 46.85
N CYS A 970 23.89 10.89 45.75
CA CYS A 970 22.47 11.24 45.63
C CYS A 970 21.59 10.46 46.62
N LEU A 971 22.04 9.34 47.20
CA LEU A 971 21.29 8.68 48.27
C LEU A 971 21.38 9.44 49.61
N LYS A 972 22.24 10.46 49.74
CA LYS A 972 22.28 11.32 50.93
C LYS A 972 21.22 12.41 50.82
N ILE A 973 20.40 12.53 51.85
CA ILE A 973 19.23 13.42 51.93
C ILE A 973 19.65 14.89 51.69
N SER A 974 18.92 15.59 50.84
CA SER A 974 19.03 17.03 50.59
C SER A 974 17.68 17.69 50.86
N ASP A 975 17.66 18.80 51.61
CA ASP A 975 16.43 19.55 51.97
C ASP A 975 15.69 20.16 50.75
N LYS A 976 16.31 20.15 49.57
CA LYS A 976 15.71 20.62 48.31
C LYS A 976 15.23 19.46 47.43
N GLN A 977 14.00 19.01 47.67
CA GLN A 977 13.37 17.84 47.04
C GLN A 977 13.32 17.90 45.49
N THR A 978 12.96 19.04 44.90
CA THR A 978 12.81 19.17 43.43
C THR A 978 14.16 19.16 42.71
N GLU A 979 15.17 19.78 43.31
CA GLU A 979 16.55 19.80 42.81
C GLU A 979 17.18 18.40 42.90
N TRP A 980 16.84 17.66 43.97
CA TRP A 980 17.25 16.27 44.15
C TRP A 980 16.70 15.36 43.04
N ILE A 981 15.39 15.40 42.74
CA ILE A 981 14.76 14.55 41.70
C ILE A 981 15.41 14.80 40.33
N VAL A 982 15.61 16.06 39.96
CA VAL A 982 16.23 16.43 38.67
C VAL A 982 17.69 15.98 38.61
N ASN A 983 18.45 16.17 39.69
CA ASN A 983 19.84 15.71 39.76
C ASN A 983 19.93 14.18 39.74
N CYS A 984 19.08 13.49 40.49
CA CYS A 984 18.98 12.03 40.53
C CYS A 984 18.70 11.46 39.14
N ARG A 985 17.70 11.99 38.41
CA ARG A 985 17.43 11.62 37.01
C ARG A 985 18.64 11.82 36.12
N ARG A 986 19.28 12.99 36.19
CA ARG A 986 20.46 13.31 35.37
C ARG A 986 21.61 12.35 35.62
N GLN A 987 21.94 12.05 36.89
CA GLN A 987 23.02 11.12 37.22
C GLN A 987 22.67 9.68 36.83
N PHE A 988 21.42 9.27 37.01
CA PHE A 988 20.94 7.95 36.58
C PHE A 988 21.05 7.79 35.05
N CYS A 989 20.54 8.74 34.26
CA CYS A 989 20.65 8.70 32.80
C CYS A 989 22.12 8.70 32.34
N LYS A 990 22.98 9.52 32.97
CA LYS A 990 24.41 9.54 32.66
C LYS A 990 25.09 8.19 32.94
N MET A 991 24.72 7.53 34.03
CA MET A 991 25.25 6.21 34.38
C MET A 991 24.80 5.14 33.39
N MET A 992 23.50 5.12 33.05
CA MET A 992 22.93 4.16 32.10
C MET A 992 23.52 4.31 30.69
N LYS A 993 23.88 5.53 30.27
CA LYS A 993 24.60 5.80 29.01
C LYS A 993 26.05 5.32 29.05
N ALA A 994 26.73 5.46 30.19
CA ALA A 994 28.16 5.15 30.29
C ALA A 994 28.43 3.65 30.47
N LYS A 995 27.79 3.01 31.47
CA LYS A 995 27.94 1.58 31.79
C LYS A 995 26.71 1.06 32.55
N PRO A 996 25.71 0.47 31.87
CA PRO A 996 24.50 -0.03 32.51
C PRO A 996 24.76 -1.19 33.49
N ASP A 997 25.78 -2.02 33.26
CA ASP A 997 26.06 -3.25 34.01
C ASP A 997 26.64 -3.02 35.43
N ILE A 998 26.85 -1.76 35.84
CA ILE A 998 27.52 -1.41 37.10
C ILE A 998 26.55 -1.19 38.26
N ILE A 999 25.28 -0.85 37.98
CA ILE A 999 24.31 -0.60 39.05
C ILE A 999 23.98 -1.93 39.75
N SER A 1000 24.38 -2.05 41.02
CA SER A 1000 24.08 -3.23 41.84
C SER A 1000 22.61 -3.23 42.28
N GLY A 1001 22.06 -4.43 42.52
CA GLY A 1001 20.66 -4.60 42.93
C GLY A 1001 20.30 -3.81 44.19
N GLU A 1002 21.15 -3.84 45.22
CA GLU A 1002 20.90 -3.09 46.48
C GLU A 1002 20.84 -1.57 46.28
N ALA A 1003 21.73 -1.01 45.44
CA ALA A 1003 21.72 0.42 45.13
C ALA A 1003 20.47 0.83 44.32
N LEU A 1004 19.99 -0.04 43.43
CA LEU A 1004 18.77 0.16 42.66
C LEU A 1004 17.53 0.18 43.58
N VAL A 1005 17.46 -0.74 44.55
CA VAL A 1005 16.38 -0.80 45.55
C VAL A 1005 16.30 0.51 46.34
N GLU A 1006 17.41 0.93 46.94
CA GLU A 1006 17.45 2.15 47.76
C GLU A 1006 17.11 3.40 46.94
N LEU A 1007 17.56 3.45 45.68
CA LEU A 1007 17.25 4.51 44.75
C LEU A 1007 15.74 4.58 44.45
N LEU A 1008 15.11 3.45 44.12
CA LEU A 1008 13.69 3.38 43.80
C LEU A 1008 12.81 3.75 45.00
N GLU A 1009 13.11 3.22 46.19
CA GLU A 1009 12.40 3.55 47.42
C GLU A 1009 12.46 5.05 47.72
N LYS A 1010 13.66 5.64 47.70
CA LYS A 1010 13.83 7.07 47.93
C LYS A 1010 13.16 7.91 46.85
N PHE A 1011 13.25 7.50 45.59
CA PHE A 1011 12.69 8.25 44.48
C PHE A 1011 11.15 8.32 44.55
N VAL A 1012 10.50 7.19 44.83
CA VAL A 1012 9.05 7.14 45.02
C VAL A 1012 8.64 7.90 46.28
N LEU A 1013 9.39 7.77 47.38
CA LEU A 1013 9.14 8.53 48.61
C LEU A 1013 9.09 10.04 48.34
N HIS A 1014 10.14 10.61 47.73
CA HIS A 1014 10.22 12.05 47.43
C HIS A 1014 9.10 12.51 46.47
N LEU A 1015 8.68 11.67 45.51
CA LEU A 1015 7.55 11.99 44.64
C LEU A 1015 6.23 12.01 45.41
N THR A 1016 6.02 11.08 46.35
CA THR A 1016 4.78 10.99 47.13
C THR A 1016 4.66 12.03 48.25
N GLU A 1017 5.78 12.65 48.67
CA GLU A 1017 5.80 13.79 49.58
C GLU A 1017 5.30 15.08 48.92
N SER A 1018 5.38 15.17 47.58
CA SER A 1018 4.83 16.29 46.82
C SER A 1018 3.34 16.09 46.51
N PRO A 1019 2.42 16.94 47.01
CA PRO A 1019 0.99 16.81 46.74
C PRO A 1019 0.64 16.94 45.25
N SER A 1020 1.42 17.70 44.48
CA SER A 1020 1.18 17.92 43.04
C SER A 1020 1.47 16.70 42.17
N GLU A 1021 2.30 15.76 42.66
CA GLU A 1021 2.65 14.52 41.96
C GLU A 1021 1.74 13.34 42.35
N CYS A 1022 1.01 13.48 43.47
CA CYS A 1022 0.04 12.50 43.95
C CYS A 1022 -1.30 12.63 43.20
N TYR A 1023 -1.48 11.83 42.15
CA TYR A 1023 -2.68 11.86 41.32
C TYR A 1023 -3.86 11.05 41.92
N PHE A 1024 -3.57 9.99 42.67
CA PHE A 1024 -4.57 9.11 43.28
C PHE A 1024 -4.66 9.29 44.80
N PRO A 1025 -5.86 9.11 45.40
CA PRO A 1025 -6.02 9.22 46.85
C PRO A 1025 -5.27 8.12 47.59
N SER A 1026 -4.89 8.41 48.85
CA SER A 1026 -4.34 7.40 49.74
C SER A 1026 -5.45 6.43 50.19
N VAL A 1027 -5.22 5.13 50.04
CA VAL A 1027 -6.14 4.08 50.50
C VAL A 1027 -5.60 3.47 51.78
N GLU A 1028 -6.40 3.49 52.86
CA GLU A 1028 -6.05 2.85 54.12
C GLU A 1028 -6.16 1.33 53.99
N TYR A 1029 -5.02 0.64 54.17
CA TYR A 1029 -4.95 -0.82 54.12
C TYR A 1029 -4.47 -1.37 55.46
N THR A 1030 -5.32 -2.15 56.12
CA THR A 1030 -5.13 -2.66 57.49
C THR A 1030 -5.09 -4.19 57.59
N ALA A 1031 -5.08 -4.91 56.45
CA ALA A 1031 -5.10 -6.37 56.47
C ALA A 1031 -3.74 -6.95 56.85
N THR A 1032 -3.74 -7.98 57.71
CA THR A 1032 -2.55 -8.74 58.14
C THR A 1032 -2.40 -10.03 57.33
N ASP A 1033 -1.22 -10.65 57.33
CA ASP A 1033 -0.96 -11.93 56.64
C ASP A 1033 -2.02 -13.01 56.98
N ALA A 1034 -2.53 -13.03 58.22
CA ALA A 1034 -3.57 -13.98 58.64
C ALA A 1034 -4.91 -13.75 57.91
N ASN A 1035 -5.24 -12.51 57.56
CA ASN A 1035 -6.48 -12.16 56.86
C ASN A 1035 -6.45 -12.60 55.38
N VAL A 1036 -5.27 -12.70 54.79
CA VAL A 1036 -5.10 -12.90 53.34
C VAL A 1036 -4.69 -14.33 53.00
N LYS A 1037 -4.16 -15.11 53.96
CA LYS A 1037 -3.83 -16.53 53.76
C LYS A 1037 -5.00 -17.37 53.21
N ASN A 1038 -6.23 -17.03 53.57
CA ASN A 1038 -7.44 -17.73 53.13
C ASN A 1038 -7.88 -17.38 51.69
N GLU A 1039 -7.27 -16.37 51.06
CA GLU A 1039 -7.55 -16.03 49.66
C GLU A 1039 -6.81 -17.00 48.73
N SER A 1040 -7.46 -17.45 47.65
CA SER A 1040 -6.90 -18.38 46.66
C SER A 1040 -6.51 -17.63 45.39
N LEU A 1041 -5.28 -17.81 44.93
CA LEU A 1041 -4.83 -17.32 43.62
C LEU A 1041 -5.26 -18.28 42.51
N SER A 1042 -5.42 -17.75 41.28
CA SER A 1042 -5.74 -18.57 40.11
C SER A 1042 -4.59 -19.52 39.74
N SER A 1043 -4.89 -20.58 38.98
CA SER A 1043 -3.86 -21.50 38.45
C SER A 1043 -2.82 -20.77 37.58
N VAL A 1044 -3.27 -19.82 36.77
CA VAL A 1044 -2.41 -18.92 35.96
C VAL A 1044 -1.43 -18.16 36.83
N GLN A 1045 -1.89 -17.53 37.91
CA GLN A 1045 -1.02 -16.79 38.84
C GLN A 1045 -0.03 -17.72 39.57
N GLN A 1046 -0.45 -18.93 39.95
CA GLN A 1046 0.43 -19.91 40.58
C GLN A 1046 1.56 -20.36 39.64
N LEU A 1047 1.25 -20.59 38.36
CA LEU A 1047 2.27 -20.89 37.34
C LEU A 1047 3.20 -19.69 37.11
N GLY A 1048 2.66 -18.46 37.08
CA GLY A 1048 3.45 -17.23 36.98
C GLY A 1048 4.41 -17.03 38.15
N ILE A 1049 4.00 -17.37 39.38
CA ILE A 1049 4.86 -17.39 40.57
C ILE A 1049 6.01 -18.39 40.38
N LYS A 1050 5.70 -19.64 40.00
CA LYS A 1050 6.73 -20.67 39.78
C LYS A 1050 7.73 -20.24 38.71
N MET A 1051 7.25 -19.64 37.62
CA MET A 1051 8.07 -19.12 36.53
C MET A 1051 8.98 -17.98 37.01
N THR A 1052 8.44 -17.02 37.77
CA THR A 1052 9.21 -15.91 38.35
C THR A 1052 10.27 -16.40 39.32
N VAL A 1053 9.92 -17.32 40.22
CA VAL A 1053 10.87 -17.86 41.21
C VAL A 1053 11.97 -18.65 40.54
N ARG A 1054 11.64 -19.46 39.52
CA ARG A 1054 12.63 -20.18 38.72
C ARG A 1054 13.62 -19.23 38.07
N TYR A 1055 13.13 -18.15 37.45
CA TYR A 1055 13.98 -17.13 36.83
C TYR A 1055 14.82 -16.36 37.86
N GLY A 1056 14.23 -15.94 38.98
CA GLY A 1056 14.96 -15.25 40.04
C GLY A 1056 16.02 -16.12 40.73
N LYS A 1057 15.81 -17.44 40.83
CA LYS A 1057 16.83 -18.40 41.27
C LYS A 1057 17.96 -18.52 40.25
N PHE A 1058 17.64 -18.59 38.96
CA PHE A 1058 18.64 -18.59 37.88
C PHE A 1058 19.54 -17.33 37.94
N LEU A 1059 18.96 -16.17 38.22
CA LEU A 1059 19.72 -14.91 38.42
C LEU A 1059 20.45 -14.80 39.77
N ASN A 1060 20.29 -15.79 40.66
CA ASN A 1060 20.75 -15.77 42.06
C ASN A 1060 20.23 -14.55 42.86
N LEU A 1061 19.01 -14.09 42.58
CA LEU A 1061 18.36 -12.98 43.29
C LEU A 1061 17.43 -13.48 44.41
N LEU A 1062 16.85 -14.67 44.24
CA LEU A 1062 15.87 -15.25 45.15
C LEU A 1062 16.41 -16.48 45.87
N LYS A 1063 16.00 -16.66 47.13
CA LYS A 1063 16.38 -17.78 48.00
C LYS A 1063 15.25 -18.81 48.11
N ASP A 1064 15.52 -19.92 48.79
CA ASP A 1064 14.50 -20.91 49.14
C ASP A 1064 13.48 -20.28 50.10
N GLY A 1065 12.19 -20.41 49.76
CA GLY A 1065 11.07 -19.75 50.46
C GLY A 1065 10.38 -18.62 49.68
N ALA A 1066 11.04 -18.07 48.65
CA ALA A 1066 10.53 -16.93 47.87
C ALA A 1066 9.16 -17.16 47.20
N GLU A 1067 8.79 -18.41 46.91
CA GLU A 1067 7.46 -18.76 46.36
C GLU A 1067 6.33 -18.42 47.34
N ASN A 1068 6.50 -18.70 48.63
CA ASN A 1068 5.51 -18.38 49.65
C ASN A 1068 5.41 -16.86 49.87
N ASP A 1069 6.55 -16.17 49.86
CA ASP A 1069 6.60 -14.72 50.05
C ASP A 1069 5.95 -13.98 48.87
N LEU A 1070 6.27 -14.34 47.63
CA LEU A 1070 5.64 -13.78 46.45
C LEU A 1070 4.13 -14.09 46.40
N THR A 1071 3.73 -15.30 46.80
CA THR A 1071 2.31 -15.67 46.94
C THR A 1071 1.59 -14.73 47.91
N LEU A 1072 2.18 -14.44 49.07
CA LEU A 1072 1.59 -13.52 50.05
C LEU A 1072 1.52 -12.09 49.49
N VAL A 1073 2.58 -11.59 48.85
CA VAL A 1073 2.59 -10.26 48.24
C VAL A 1073 1.46 -10.12 47.20
N LEU A 1074 1.29 -11.10 46.31
CA LEU A 1074 0.24 -11.07 45.29
C LEU A 1074 -1.16 -11.12 45.88
N LYS A 1075 -1.39 -11.94 46.91
CA LYS A 1075 -2.66 -11.96 47.65
C LYS A 1075 -2.94 -10.60 48.31
N HIS A 1076 -1.93 -9.98 48.93
CA HIS A 1076 -2.06 -8.66 49.53
C HIS A 1076 -2.41 -7.60 48.48
N CYS A 1077 -1.78 -7.67 47.30
CA CYS A 1077 -2.06 -6.80 46.16
C CYS A 1077 -3.48 -6.99 45.63
N GLU A 1078 -3.93 -8.23 45.42
CA GLU A 1078 -5.29 -8.52 44.95
C GLU A 1078 -6.34 -7.92 45.90
N ARG A 1079 -6.17 -8.10 47.21
CA ARG A 1079 -7.05 -7.52 48.22
C ARG A 1079 -7.00 -5.98 48.22
N PHE A 1080 -5.82 -5.39 48.07
CA PHE A 1080 -5.65 -3.94 47.99
C PHE A 1080 -6.31 -3.35 46.73
N LEU A 1081 -6.18 -4.02 45.59
CA LEU A 1081 -6.77 -3.59 44.32
C LEU A 1081 -8.29 -3.75 44.32
N LYS A 1082 -8.84 -4.79 44.95
CA LYS A 1082 -10.30 -4.96 45.13
C LYS A 1082 -10.96 -3.76 45.82
N GLN A 1083 -10.25 -3.04 46.70
CA GLN A 1083 -10.76 -1.82 47.33
C GLN A 1083 -10.90 -0.64 46.35
N GLN A 1084 -10.19 -0.71 45.21
CA GLN A 1084 -10.17 0.33 44.17
C GLN A 1084 -11.00 -0.07 42.93
N GLN A 1085 -11.61 -1.26 42.94
CA GLN A 1085 -12.40 -1.80 41.84
C GLN A 1085 -13.91 -1.55 41.99
N THR A 1086 -14.62 -1.50 40.86
CA THR A 1086 -16.08 -1.41 40.80
C THR A 1086 -16.68 -2.74 40.37
N SER A 1087 -17.86 -3.09 40.89
CA SER A 1087 -18.59 -4.26 40.37
C SER A 1087 -19.16 -3.96 38.99
N VAL A 1088 -18.80 -4.75 37.98
CA VAL A 1088 -19.30 -4.59 36.61
C VAL A 1088 -20.04 -5.84 36.17
N LYS A 1089 -21.24 -5.66 35.62
CA LYS A 1089 -22.03 -6.75 35.02
C LYS A 1089 -21.78 -6.75 33.51
N SER A 1090 -20.73 -7.44 33.07
CA SER A 1090 -20.38 -7.57 31.65
C SER A 1090 -20.61 -8.99 31.12
N SER A 1091 -20.96 -9.08 29.84
CA SER A 1091 -21.02 -10.34 29.09
C SER A 1091 -19.64 -10.85 28.67
N LEU A 1092 -18.60 -10.02 28.78
CA LEU A 1092 -17.21 -10.37 28.46
C LEU A 1092 -16.60 -11.17 29.60
N LEU A 1093 -16.05 -12.35 29.31
CA LEU A 1093 -15.34 -13.18 30.29
C LEU A 1093 -14.10 -12.45 30.85
N TYR A 1094 -13.48 -11.59 30.05
CA TYR A 1094 -12.30 -10.80 30.40
C TYR A 1094 -12.58 -9.81 31.54
N LEU A 1095 -13.84 -9.37 31.70
CA LEU A 1095 -14.27 -8.47 32.78
C LEU A 1095 -14.98 -9.22 33.92
N GLN A 1096 -15.07 -10.54 33.85
CA GLN A 1096 -15.67 -11.36 34.90
C GLN A 1096 -14.62 -11.79 35.92
N GLY A 1097 -14.59 -11.09 37.04
CA GLY A 1097 -13.77 -11.42 38.21
C GLY A 1097 -12.55 -10.52 38.36
N ASN A 1098 -11.47 -11.09 38.91
CA ASN A 1098 -10.20 -10.39 39.05
C ASN A 1098 -9.44 -10.35 37.72
N TYR A 1099 -8.33 -9.59 37.70
CA TYR A 1099 -7.40 -9.54 36.57
C TYR A 1099 -7.05 -10.93 36.04
N THR A 1100 -7.09 -11.09 34.72
CA THR A 1100 -7.08 -12.41 34.06
C THR A 1100 -5.69 -13.01 33.92
N GLY A 1101 -4.65 -12.18 33.87
CA GLY A 1101 -3.25 -12.56 33.69
C GLY A 1101 -2.47 -12.64 35.00
N HIS A 1102 -1.15 -12.79 34.89
CA HIS A 1102 -0.24 -12.73 36.03
C HIS A 1102 0.28 -11.30 36.25
N ASP A 1103 0.47 -10.90 37.50
CA ASP A 1103 1.01 -9.57 37.81
C ASP A 1103 2.54 -9.55 37.65
N TRP A 1104 2.97 -9.41 36.38
CA TRP A 1104 4.38 -9.34 36.01
C TRP A 1104 5.09 -8.12 36.60
N PHE A 1105 4.37 -7.02 36.84
CA PHE A 1105 4.94 -5.81 37.46
C PHE A 1105 5.34 -6.08 38.90
N VAL A 1106 4.43 -6.63 39.72
CA VAL A 1106 4.71 -6.98 41.11
C VAL A 1106 5.80 -8.05 41.20
N SER A 1107 5.76 -9.05 40.32
CA SER A 1107 6.77 -10.12 40.27
C SER A 1107 8.17 -9.61 39.93
N SER A 1108 8.26 -8.67 38.97
CA SER A 1108 9.53 -8.02 38.62
C SER A 1108 10.04 -7.12 39.74
N LEU A 1109 9.15 -6.37 40.39
CA LEU A 1109 9.51 -5.55 41.55
C LEU A 1109 10.01 -6.40 42.70
N PHE A 1110 9.37 -7.55 42.98
CA PHE A 1110 9.82 -8.48 44.02
C PHE A 1110 11.25 -9.00 43.76
N MET A 1111 11.58 -9.30 42.50
CA MET A 1111 12.96 -9.67 42.12
C MET A 1111 13.95 -8.50 42.29
N ILE A 1112 13.54 -7.28 41.90
CA ILE A 1112 14.35 -6.07 42.12
C ILE A 1112 14.62 -5.86 43.61
N MET A 1113 13.60 -6.07 44.46
CA MET A 1113 13.65 -5.99 45.92
C MET A 1113 14.32 -7.21 46.59
N LEU A 1114 15.03 -8.05 45.83
CA LEU A 1114 15.78 -9.21 46.33
C LEU A 1114 14.93 -10.21 47.13
N GLY A 1115 13.64 -10.31 46.81
CA GLY A 1115 12.69 -11.19 47.47
C GLY A 1115 12.15 -10.70 48.82
N ASP A 1116 12.35 -9.43 49.16
CA ASP A 1116 11.82 -8.82 50.40
C ASP A 1116 10.33 -8.48 50.26
N LYS A 1117 9.45 -9.21 50.95
CA LYS A 1117 8.00 -9.05 50.85
C LYS A 1117 7.51 -7.71 51.42
N GLU A 1118 8.07 -7.27 52.55
CA GLU A 1118 7.65 -6.05 53.24
C GLU A 1118 8.01 -4.81 52.41
N LYS A 1119 9.24 -4.75 51.90
CA LYS A 1119 9.68 -3.65 51.04
C LYS A 1119 8.87 -3.58 49.75
N THR A 1120 8.66 -4.72 49.11
CA THR A 1120 7.88 -4.81 47.87
C THR A 1120 6.47 -4.24 48.08
N PHE A 1121 5.77 -4.68 49.14
CA PHE A 1121 4.41 -4.22 49.41
C PHE A 1121 4.36 -2.75 49.85
N GLN A 1122 5.31 -2.29 50.67
CA GLN A 1122 5.41 -0.89 51.07
C GLN A 1122 5.63 0.04 49.86
N PHE A 1123 6.54 -0.34 48.95
CA PHE A 1123 6.77 0.39 47.72
C PHE A 1123 5.49 0.50 46.88
N LEU A 1124 4.77 -0.61 46.67
CA LEU A 1124 3.55 -0.63 45.86
C LEU A 1124 2.46 0.30 46.43
N ARG A 1125 2.31 0.36 47.76
CA ARG A 1125 1.36 1.27 48.42
C ARG A 1125 1.71 2.74 48.24
N GLN A 1126 3.00 3.09 48.26
CA GLN A 1126 3.43 4.47 47.98
C GLN A 1126 3.28 4.78 46.49
N PHE A 1127 3.74 3.87 45.65
CA PHE A 1127 3.71 3.99 44.19
C PHE A 1127 2.29 4.16 43.65
N SER A 1128 1.28 3.49 44.24
CA SER A 1128 -0.12 3.59 43.81
C SER A 1128 -0.70 5.02 43.84
N ARG A 1129 -0.08 5.94 44.58
CA ARG A 1129 -0.50 7.36 44.63
C ARG A 1129 -0.11 8.14 43.38
N LEU A 1130 0.90 7.67 42.64
CA LEU A 1130 1.46 8.36 41.47
C LEU A 1130 0.68 8.01 40.20
N LEU A 1131 0.60 8.96 39.24
CA LEU A 1131 -0.03 8.73 37.93
C LEU A 1131 0.61 7.55 37.18
N THR A 1132 1.93 7.42 37.25
CA THR A 1132 2.70 6.38 36.57
C THR A 1132 2.26 4.96 36.96
N SER A 1133 1.76 4.77 38.18
CA SER A 1133 1.26 3.46 38.62
C SER A 1133 0.05 2.98 37.82
N ALA A 1134 -0.73 3.89 37.23
CA ALA A 1134 -1.87 3.55 36.41
C ALA A 1134 -1.46 2.90 35.07
N PHE A 1135 -0.23 3.14 34.61
CA PHE A 1135 0.26 2.68 33.31
C PHE A 1135 1.28 1.55 33.44
N LEU A 1136 2.12 1.56 34.48
CA LEU A 1136 3.10 0.49 34.71
C LEU A 1136 2.52 -0.72 35.45
N TRP A 1137 1.53 -0.50 36.32
CA TRP A 1137 0.88 -1.58 37.09
C TRP A 1137 -0.50 -1.90 36.50
N LEU A 1138 -0.51 -2.60 35.36
CA LEU A 1138 -1.72 -2.87 34.55
C LEU A 1138 -2.93 -3.40 35.35
N PRO A 1139 -2.78 -4.35 36.30
CA PRO A 1139 -3.91 -4.85 37.10
C PRO A 1139 -4.64 -3.76 37.89
N ARG A 1140 -3.98 -2.62 38.18
CA ARG A 1140 -4.55 -1.54 38.98
C ARG A 1140 -5.72 -0.83 38.30
N LEU A 1141 -5.66 -0.66 36.97
CA LEU A 1141 -6.74 -0.03 36.22
C LEU A 1141 -7.77 -1.03 35.68
N HIS A 1142 -7.55 -2.33 35.87
CA HIS A 1142 -8.53 -3.34 35.54
C HIS A 1142 -9.79 -3.19 36.41
N ILE A 1143 -10.90 -2.84 35.78
CA ILE A 1143 -12.21 -2.60 36.43
C ILE A 1143 -12.12 -1.57 37.57
N SER A 1144 -11.28 -0.56 37.38
CA SER A 1144 -11.01 0.44 38.41
C SER A 1144 -12.11 1.50 38.52
N SER A 1145 -12.44 1.87 39.76
CA SER A 1145 -13.31 3.01 40.10
C SER A 1145 -12.79 4.36 39.61
N TYR A 1146 -11.50 4.44 39.26
CA TYR A 1146 -10.89 5.68 38.76
C TYR A 1146 -11.16 5.93 37.28
N LEU A 1147 -11.69 4.95 36.55
CA LEU A 1147 -12.01 5.07 35.12
C LEU A 1147 -13.50 5.41 34.89
N PRO A 1148 -13.83 6.12 33.80
CA PRO A 1148 -15.22 6.30 33.39
C PRO A 1148 -15.89 4.96 33.08
N ILE A 1149 -17.17 4.82 33.43
CA ILE A 1149 -17.97 3.58 33.25
C ILE A 1149 -17.88 3.06 31.82
N ASP A 1150 -18.06 3.92 30.81
CA ASP A 1150 -17.97 3.54 29.40
C ASP A 1150 -16.59 2.97 29.00
N THR A 1151 -15.52 3.35 29.69
CA THR A 1151 -14.17 2.82 29.47
C THR A 1151 -14.01 1.47 30.15
N VAL A 1152 -14.55 1.31 31.36
CA VAL A 1152 -14.53 0.04 32.07
C VAL A 1152 -15.34 -1.01 31.31
N ASP A 1153 -16.53 -0.68 30.84
CA ASP A 1153 -17.41 -1.58 30.09
C ASP A 1153 -16.80 -2.03 28.75
N SER A 1154 -15.94 -1.20 28.15
CA SER A 1154 -15.19 -1.55 26.93
C SER A 1154 -14.13 -2.64 27.16
N GLY A 1155 -13.60 -2.72 28.39
CA GLY A 1155 -12.47 -3.58 28.74
C GLY A 1155 -11.13 -3.21 28.09
N ILE A 1156 -11.04 -2.06 27.40
CA ILE A 1156 -9.79 -1.57 26.82
C ILE A 1156 -8.97 -0.85 27.89
N HIS A 1157 -7.73 -1.31 28.09
CA HIS A 1157 -6.81 -0.68 29.04
C HIS A 1157 -6.31 0.70 28.55
N PRO A 1158 -6.16 1.72 29.43
CA PRO A 1158 -5.65 3.04 29.03
C PRO A 1158 -4.26 3.05 28.39
N VAL A 1159 -3.41 2.07 28.70
CA VAL A 1159 -2.14 1.91 28.00
C VAL A 1159 -2.36 1.74 26.50
N TYR A 1160 -3.40 1.01 26.08
CA TYR A 1160 -3.74 0.85 24.66
C TYR A 1160 -4.21 2.18 24.06
N PHE A 1161 -5.39 2.66 24.44
CA PHE A 1161 -5.98 3.82 23.75
C PHE A 1161 -5.26 5.17 24.00
N CYS A 1162 -4.41 5.27 25.03
CA CYS A 1162 -3.55 6.43 25.25
C CYS A 1162 -2.12 6.19 24.77
N SER A 1163 -1.40 5.20 25.32
CA SER A 1163 0.05 5.08 25.08
C SER A 1163 0.33 4.51 23.69
N THR A 1164 -0.31 3.41 23.30
CA THR A 1164 -0.07 2.82 21.98
C THR A 1164 -0.56 3.73 20.84
N HIS A 1165 -1.63 4.50 21.06
CA HIS A 1165 -2.07 5.55 20.11
C HIS A 1165 -0.96 6.57 19.82
N HIS A 1166 -0.24 7.02 20.85
CA HIS A 1166 0.88 7.94 20.67
C HIS A 1166 2.11 7.24 20.11
N ILE A 1167 2.36 5.97 20.46
CA ILE A 1167 3.46 5.20 19.87
C ILE A 1167 3.27 5.05 18.36
N GLU A 1168 2.06 4.77 17.88
CA GLU A 1168 1.79 4.71 16.43
C GLU A 1168 1.98 6.06 15.74
N MET A 1169 1.57 7.15 16.40
CA MET A 1169 1.82 8.50 15.92
C MET A 1169 3.32 8.81 15.82
N LEU A 1170 4.08 8.48 16.87
CA LEU A 1170 5.53 8.65 16.91
C LEU A 1170 6.24 7.81 15.85
N LEU A 1171 5.84 6.54 15.71
CA LEU A 1171 6.41 5.64 14.71
C LEU A 1171 6.17 6.17 13.30
N LYS A 1172 4.98 6.73 13.03
CA LYS A 1172 4.70 7.36 11.75
C LYS A 1172 5.55 8.59 11.50
N ALA A 1173 5.72 9.46 12.51
CA ALA A 1173 6.48 10.71 12.38
C ALA A 1173 7.99 10.46 12.23
N GLU A 1174 8.56 9.57 13.05
CA GLU A 1174 10.00 9.33 13.13
C GLU A 1174 10.47 8.22 12.16
N LEU A 1175 9.65 7.18 11.94
CA LEU A 1175 9.99 6.01 11.13
C LEU A 1175 8.87 5.66 10.12
N PRO A 1176 8.52 6.56 9.17
CA PRO A 1176 7.37 6.40 8.27
C PRO A 1176 7.45 5.15 7.37
N LEU A 1177 8.66 4.69 7.02
CA LEU A 1177 8.86 3.47 6.24
C LEU A 1177 8.52 2.22 7.04
N VAL A 1178 8.91 2.17 8.33
CA VAL A 1178 8.59 1.07 9.23
C VAL A 1178 7.09 1.03 9.50
N PHE A 1179 6.48 2.19 9.77
CA PHE A 1179 5.03 2.32 9.90
C PHE A 1179 4.29 1.82 8.64
N SER A 1180 4.77 2.19 7.46
CA SER A 1180 4.21 1.72 6.19
C SER A 1180 4.38 0.21 6.00
N ALA A 1181 5.51 -0.38 6.41
CA ALA A 1181 5.75 -1.81 6.35
C ALA A 1181 4.74 -2.58 7.22
N PHE A 1182 4.49 -2.13 8.46
CA PHE A 1182 3.45 -2.71 9.32
C PHE A 1182 2.07 -2.68 8.65
N HIS A 1183 1.66 -1.51 8.15
CA HIS A 1183 0.37 -1.34 7.49
C HIS A 1183 0.22 -2.20 6.22
N MET A 1184 1.29 -2.36 5.43
CA MET A 1184 1.29 -3.19 4.23
C MET A 1184 1.23 -4.69 4.55
N SER A 1185 1.86 -5.10 5.66
CA SER A 1185 1.81 -6.47 6.17
C SER A 1185 0.50 -6.79 6.91
N GLY A 1186 -0.38 -5.79 7.13
CA GLY A 1186 -1.65 -5.95 7.84
C GLY A 1186 -1.53 -5.96 9.37
N PHE A 1187 -0.37 -5.57 9.89
CA PHE A 1187 -0.11 -5.47 11.32
C PHE A 1187 -0.39 -4.06 11.82
N ALA A 1188 -0.94 -3.98 13.03
CA ALA A 1188 -1.01 -2.75 13.79
C ALA A 1188 0.30 -2.58 14.56
N PRO A 1189 1.04 -1.47 14.41
CA PRO A 1189 2.24 -1.26 15.22
C PRO A 1189 1.96 -1.28 16.72
N SER A 1190 0.73 -0.98 17.15
CA SER A 1190 0.31 -1.09 18.56
C SER A 1190 0.26 -2.52 19.13
N GLN A 1191 0.40 -3.57 18.31
CA GLN A 1191 0.37 -4.97 18.76
C GLN A 1191 1.75 -5.61 18.96
N GLU A 1192 2.81 -5.05 18.38
CA GLU A 1192 4.15 -5.65 18.47
C GLU A 1192 5.03 -4.90 19.46
N GLU A 1193 5.49 -5.59 20.51
CA GLU A 1193 6.20 -4.98 21.64
C GLU A 1193 7.68 -5.37 21.77
N ALA A 1194 8.32 -5.97 20.75
CA ALA A 1194 9.73 -6.39 20.88
C ALA A 1194 10.59 -6.04 19.66
N LEU A 1195 11.44 -5.02 19.82
CA LEU A 1195 12.60 -4.80 18.97
C LEU A 1195 13.71 -5.77 19.37
N HIS A 1196 14.05 -6.71 18.49
CA HIS A 1196 15.16 -7.64 18.72
C HIS A 1196 16.48 -6.86 18.81
N GLY A 1197 17.29 -7.12 19.85
CA GLY A 1197 18.57 -6.44 20.06
C GLY A 1197 18.45 -5.03 20.68
N PHE A 1198 17.25 -4.61 21.09
CA PHE A 1198 17.05 -3.31 21.72
C PHE A 1198 17.80 -3.21 23.05
N ARG A 1199 18.84 -2.38 23.08
CA ARG A 1199 19.54 -1.99 24.31
C ARG A 1199 19.16 -0.57 24.64
N VAL A 1200 18.40 -0.37 25.72
CA VAL A 1200 17.95 0.95 26.18
C VAL A 1200 19.12 1.96 26.24
N SER A 1201 20.32 1.50 26.67
CA SER A 1201 21.57 2.27 26.71
C SER A 1201 21.91 2.98 25.39
N GLU A 1202 21.70 2.31 24.25
CA GLU A 1202 22.08 2.77 22.91
C GLU A 1202 21.11 3.83 22.37
N TYR A 1203 19.91 3.94 22.96
CA TYR A 1203 18.84 4.82 22.49
C TYR A 1203 18.43 5.89 23.51
N PHE A 1204 19.12 6.03 24.65
CA PHE A 1204 18.74 7.02 25.68
C PHE A 1204 18.73 8.46 25.17
N GLU A 1205 19.67 8.84 24.29
CA GLU A 1205 19.71 10.19 23.72
C GLU A 1205 18.49 10.45 22.83
N TYR A 1206 18.14 9.47 21.99
CA TYR A 1206 16.93 9.50 21.19
C TYR A 1206 15.66 9.55 22.07
N MET A 1207 15.59 8.74 23.12
CA MET A 1207 14.47 8.75 24.08
C MET A 1207 14.35 10.07 24.85
N GLU A 1208 15.47 10.74 25.18
CA GLU A 1208 15.46 12.07 25.80
C GLU A 1208 14.91 13.14 24.84
N ILE A 1209 15.25 13.06 23.55
CA ILE A 1209 14.69 13.94 22.50
C ILE A 1209 13.19 13.71 22.35
N LEU A 1210 12.76 12.45 22.28
CA LEU A 1210 11.33 12.10 22.22
C LEU A 1210 10.57 12.58 23.46
N GLU A 1211 11.15 12.41 24.65
CA GLU A 1211 10.58 12.92 25.89
C GLU A 1211 10.40 14.45 25.79
N GLN A 1212 11.42 15.21 25.37
CA GLN A 1212 11.31 16.66 25.25
C GLN A 1212 10.22 17.10 24.27
N ASN A 1213 10.10 16.41 23.13
CA ASN A 1213 9.17 16.77 22.07
C ASN A 1213 7.71 16.39 22.40
N TYR A 1214 7.49 15.23 23.02
CA TYR A 1214 6.15 14.62 23.10
C TYR A 1214 5.59 14.44 24.50
N ARG A 1215 6.41 14.58 25.55
CA ARG A 1215 5.98 14.38 26.96
C ARG A 1215 4.78 15.23 27.33
N THR A 1216 4.73 16.49 26.93
CA THR A 1216 3.63 17.39 27.29
C THR A 1216 2.29 16.93 26.72
N VAL A 1217 2.29 16.41 25.49
CA VAL A 1217 1.10 15.88 24.81
C VAL A 1217 0.65 14.59 25.49
N LEU A 1218 1.58 13.63 25.66
CA LEU A 1218 1.30 12.35 26.29
C LEU A 1218 0.78 12.51 27.72
N LEU A 1219 1.46 13.32 28.56
CA LEU A 1219 1.05 13.56 29.95
C LEU A 1219 -0.31 14.25 30.06
N ARG A 1220 -0.65 15.13 29.10
CA ARG A 1220 -1.97 15.76 29.07
C ARG A 1220 -3.05 14.70 28.86
N ASP A 1221 -2.89 13.82 27.87
CA ASP A 1221 -3.84 12.74 27.60
C ASP A 1221 -3.89 11.73 28.76
N MET A 1222 -2.74 11.35 29.35
CA MET A 1222 -2.69 10.48 30.52
C MET A 1222 -3.39 11.07 31.74
N ARG A 1223 -3.34 12.40 31.93
CA ARG A 1223 -4.03 13.08 33.04
C ARG A 1223 -5.55 13.18 32.84
N ASN A 1224 -6.03 13.01 31.61
CA ASN A 1224 -7.46 13.09 31.27
C ASN A 1224 -8.20 11.75 31.39
N ILE A 1225 -7.54 10.69 31.89
CA ILE A 1225 -8.16 9.35 32.05
C ILE A 1225 -9.20 9.27 33.17
N ARG A 1226 -9.19 10.23 34.11
CA ARG A 1226 -10.10 10.23 35.28
C ARG A 1226 -11.34 11.07 34.99
N LEU A 1227 -12.48 10.68 35.57
CA LEU A 1227 -13.55 11.63 35.86
C LEU A 1227 -12.98 12.79 36.69
N GLN A 1228 -13.11 14.03 36.22
CA GLN A 1228 -13.14 15.15 37.16
C GLN A 1228 -14.34 14.89 38.06
N SER A 1229 -14.08 14.34 39.25
CA SER A 1229 -15.09 14.25 40.30
C SER A 1229 -15.48 15.68 40.67
N THR A 1230 -16.58 16.16 40.09
CA THR A 1230 -17.43 17.13 40.76
C THR A 1230 -18.27 16.40 41.80
#